data_AF-A0A970RNZ3-F1
#
_entry.id   AF-A0A970RNZ3-F1
#
_cell.length_a   1.000
_cell.length_b   1.000
_cell.length_c   1.000
_cell.angle_alpha   90.00
_cell.angle_beta   90.00
_cell.angle_gamma   90.00
#
_symmetry.space_group_name_H-M   'P 1'
#
loop_
_entity.id
_entity.type
_entity.pdbx_description
1 polymer ?
#
loop_
_entity_poly.entity_id
_entity_poly.type
_entity_poly.pdbx_seq_one_letter_code
_entity_poly.pdbx_strand_id
1 'polypeptide(L)'
;MKKCPVCGVMMGDNVARCFMCKYDFQKAAREGEETAKKEAKDYITKVEEDKRSQVEDKKADEEKFINELKERYQKEIDNLTQQYEEEKVRIESDYVNLKKKALEEKSKLDKELETVRKQIDDEKGKVSGAETEAQKILEEARKQGEAEKASLLREAEVQTEKLAIQVQKEYKEAMARKQQMLEEAKQAEEETLKIRELAKEAELQKEEAAKEYEEIKNQIDSLTGKLDQDKQDAVKKAREEAAEAKKEALTLEDQKIQEAEARYNEIVEQTEAIARQIEATQQQAEKELGLYIEEAKKAIAETDRAAEERTRLFEESENLKEELAALQKEIGENRKSKEQLELEADEILASAKEAKAKADQEAELIIESAREKVSEAEKEAEGIILSAKEVVAEAQKEAEAIIASGNDRVTEAQQEAEGIIASAEEKVVEAQQEAEAIIAAAEEKANEARLESESIINEANERASVIRNEAEEVLASANQIKEQAERESEEIAASANELKDNTEKEAQELLREAQENKVALEKEVDDLNAEFAKMRMAAEEETAQISAELEQAKAIIEESKTAMKDAEVEAEIFIFEAEKRAIALKEAALSDSERGRMQRIIEEKEQLIEEMSKAKEEAEKRIEELQQQIQTAQTAIDELRIRTEALAVSGGGSVTASPMDYEIEVIAHNEKGEVDAVLIAKTLSKRSSEGWHLHTVINDEGGRVLATLGGSENISLSGGPSIKEDRTILVFERIRT
;
A
#
# COMPACT_ATOMS: atom_id res chain seq x y z
N MET A 1 42.70 -67.21 120.97
CA MET A 1 42.66 -67.08 119.49
C MET A 1 43.83 -67.87 118.93
N LYS A 2 43.58 -68.77 117.98
CA LYS A 2 44.62 -69.59 117.33
C LYS A 2 44.74 -69.23 115.85
N LYS A 3 45.95 -69.23 115.31
CA LYS A 3 46.21 -68.95 113.89
C LYS A 3 46.14 -70.26 113.10
N CYS A 4 45.40 -70.30 112.00
CA CYS A 4 45.40 -71.47 111.13
C CYS A 4 46.80 -71.66 110.51
N PRO A 5 47.43 -72.83 110.64
CA PRO A 5 48.78 -73.05 110.12
C PRO A 5 48.85 -73.14 108.59
N VAL A 6 47.70 -73.24 107.90
CA VAL A 6 47.63 -73.35 106.44
C VAL A 6 47.36 -72.00 105.78
N CYS A 7 46.28 -71.30 106.15
CA CYS A 7 45.90 -70.03 105.50
C CYS A 7 46.21 -68.79 106.34
N GLY A 8 46.75 -68.93 107.56
CA GLY A 8 47.16 -67.81 108.40
C GLY A 8 46.04 -67.00 109.05
N VAL A 9 44.77 -67.33 108.82
CA VAL A 9 43.62 -66.62 109.39
C VAL A 9 43.51 -66.88 110.90
N MET A 10 43.26 -65.83 111.66
CA MET A 10 43.04 -65.88 113.11
C MET A 10 41.64 -66.40 113.41
N MET A 11 41.54 -67.44 114.25
CA MET A 11 40.29 -68.14 114.55
C MET A 11 40.09 -68.21 116.06
N GLY A 12 38.82 -68.25 116.50
CA GLY A 12 38.48 -68.52 117.89
C GLY A 12 38.98 -69.90 118.34
N ASP A 13 39.33 -70.05 119.62
CA ASP A 13 39.94 -71.29 120.12
C ASP A 13 39.02 -72.51 119.98
N ASN A 14 37.70 -72.27 120.06
CA ASN A 14 36.64 -73.28 119.93
C ASN A 14 36.36 -73.71 118.47
N VAL A 15 37.01 -73.11 117.47
CA VAL A 15 36.76 -73.44 116.06
C VAL A 15 37.43 -74.77 115.70
N ALA A 16 36.64 -75.78 115.38
CA ALA A 16 37.13 -77.13 115.06
C ALA A 16 37.78 -77.20 113.65
N ARG A 17 37.27 -76.44 112.66
CA ARG A 17 37.79 -76.40 111.29
C ARG A 17 38.00 -74.98 110.78
N CYS A 18 39.06 -74.76 110.02
CA CYS A 18 39.28 -73.48 109.36
C CYS A 18 38.19 -73.19 108.30
N PHE A 19 37.58 -72.01 108.30
CA PHE A 19 36.51 -71.68 107.35
C PHE A 19 37.03 -71.58 105.91
N MET A 20 38.24 -71.03 105.74
CA MET A 20 38.87 -70.72 104.45
C MET A 20 39.52 -71.96 103.80
N CYS A 21 40.29 -72.74 104.57
CA CYS A 21 41.04 -73.89 104.03
C CYS A 21 40.57 -75.25 104.56
N LYS A 22 39.48 -75.29 105.34
CA LYS A 22 38.92 -76.49 105.96
C LYS A 22 39.87 -77.31 106.85
N TYR A 23 41.02 -76.74 107.21
CA TYR A 23 41.98 -77.35 108.14
C TYR A 23 41.33 -77.74 109.46
N ASP A 24 41.32 -79.03 109.79
CA ASP A 24 40.69 -79.57 110.98
C ASP A 24 41.69 -79.65 112.14
N PHE A 25 41.48 -78.78 113.15
CA PHE A 25 42.36 -78.69 114.32
C PHE A 25 42.22 -79.89 115.25
N GLN A 26 41.05 -80.55 115.27
CA GLN A 26 40.85 -81.75 116.08
C GLN A 26 41.52 -82.96 115.44
N LYS A 27 41.48 -83.03 114.10
CA LYS A 27 42.17 -84.07 113.33
C LYS A 27 43.69 -83.93 113.42
N ALA A 28 44.21 -82.69 113.35
CA ALA A 28 45.63 -82.40 113.56
C ALA A 28 46.16 -82.90 114.93
N ALA A 29 45.34 -82.80 115.97
CA ALA A 29 45.69 -83.27 117.31
C ALA A 29 45.67 -84.82 117.45
N ARG A 30 44.93 -85.54 116.60
CA ARG A 30 44.80 -87.01 116.66
C ARG A 30 45.72 -87.74 115.68
N GLU A 31 45.87 -87.23 114.47
CA GLU A 31 46.50 -87.91 113.33
C GLU A 31 47.80 -87.21 112.86
N GLY A 32 48.22 -86.16 113.57
CA GLY A 32 49.41 -85.37 113.27
C GLY A 32 49.10 -84.12 112.44
N GLU A 33 49.86 -83.05 112.69
CA GLU A 33 49.67 -81.74 112.07
C GLU A 33 49.85 -81.76 110.55
N GLU A 34 50.80 -82.58 110.06
CA GLU A 34 51.13 -82.73 108.64
C GLU A 34 49.98 -83.36 107.83
N THR A 35 49.28 -84.34 108.40
CA THR A 35 48.15 -85.01 107.75
C THR A 35 46.99 -84.04 107.52
N ALA A 36 46.66 -83.24 108.54
CA ALA A 36 45.63 -82.21 108.44
C ALA A 36 46.05 -81.05 107.51
N LYS A 37 47.35 -80.72 107.43
CA LYS A 37 47.87 -79.69 106.52
C LYS A 37 47.75 -80.14 105.07
N LYS A 38 48.03 -81.41 104.80
CA LYS A 38 47.93 -82.01 103.47
C LYS A 38 46.48 -81.96 102.95
N GLU A 39 45.52 -82.42 103.75
CA GLU A 39 44.09 -82.38 103.34
C GLU A 39 43.56 -80.97 103.11
N ALA A 40 43.98 -79.99 103.92
CA ALA A 40 43.61 -78.60 103.75
C ALA A 40 44.22 -77.98 102.49
N LYS A 41 45.47 -78.35 102.16
CA LYS A 41 46.10 -77.94 100.89
C LYS A 41 45.40 -78.59 99.71
N ASP A 42 45.12 -79.88 99.76
CA ASP A 42 44.39 -80.61 98.70
C ASP A 42 43.00 -80.01 98.46
N TYR A 43 42.30 -79.56 99.51
CA TYR A 43 41.04 -78.84 99.38
C TYR A 43 41.19 -77.48 98.71
N ILE A 44 42.21 -76.69 99.06
CA ILE A 44 42.47 -75.41 98.38
C ILE A 44 42.77 -75.64 96.91
N THR A 45 43.68 -76.59 96.60
CA THR A 45 44.04 -76.92 95.21
C THR A 45 42.82 -77.33 94.41
N LYS A 46 41.95 -78.19 94.97
CA LYS A 46 40.72 -78.61 94.30
C LYS A 46 39.74 -77.45 94.05
N VAL A 47 39.57 -76.54 95.01
CA VAL A 47 38.71 -75.36 94.84
C VAL A 47 39.31 -74.36 93.83
N GLU A 48 40.63 -74.23 93.77
CA GLU A 48 41.31 -73.41 92.76
C GLU A 48 41.21 -74.04 91.36
N GLU A 49 41.32 -75.36 91.24
CA GLU A 49 41.09 -76.11 90.00
C GLU A 49 39.64 -75.98 89.53
N ASP A 50 38.65 -76.16 90.42
CA ASP A 50 37.21 -76.00 90.10
C ASP A 50 36.87 -74.54 89.68
N LYS A 51 37.54 -73.54 90.26
CA LYS A 51 37.38 -72.14 89.83
C LYS A 51 38.05 -71.85 88.50
N ARG A 52 39.21 -72.46 88.23
CA ARG A 52 39.90 -72.32 86.94
C ARG A 52 39.07 -72.97 85.83
N SER A 53 38.53 -74.17 86.04
CA SER A 53 37.66 -74.82 85.05
C SER A 53 36.40 -73.99 84.78
N GLN A 54 35.74 -73.43 85.80
CA GLN A 54 34.59 -72.54 85.59
C GLN A 54 34.92 -71.26 84.82
N VAL A 55 36.13 -70.70 85.00
CA VAL A 55 36.57 -69.52 84.23
C VAL A 55 36.91 -69.91 82.79
N GLU A 56 37.51 -71.08 82.57
CA GLU A 56 37.80 -71.60 81.24
C GLU A 56 36.52 -71.93 80.47
N ASP A 57 35.54 -72.58 81.11
CA ASP A 57 34.23 -72.87 80.52
C ASP A 57 33.49 -71.57 80.13
N LYS A 58 33.49 -70.56 81.02
CA LYS A 58 32.90 -69.24 80.71
C LYS A 58 33.60 -68.53 79.56
N LYS A 59 34.94 -68.58 79.51
CA LYS A 59 35.70 -68.01 78.39
C LYS A 59 35.41 -68.73 77.08
N ALA A 60 35.29 -70.06 77.11
CA ALA A 60 34.95 -70.86 75.94
C ALA A 60 33.54 -70.53 75.42
N ASP A 61 32.58 -70.33 76.32
CA ASP A 61 31.21 -69.93 75.95
C ASP A 61 31.14 -68.48 75.44
N GLU A 62 31.87 -67.55 76.07
CA GLU A 62 32.01 -66.16 75.58
C GLU A 62 32.68 -66.12 74.20
N GLU A 63 33.72 -66.93 73.98
CA GLU A 63 34.40 -67.03 72.68
C GLU A 63 33.49 -67.62 71.59
N LYS A 64 32.70 -68.64 71.91
CA LYS A 64 31.65 -69.16 71.00
C LYS A 64 30.63 -68.10 70.66
N PHE A 65 30.14 -67.35 71.65
CA PHE A 65 29.17 -66.28 71.42
C PHE A 65 29.71 -65.16 70.54
N ILE A 66 30.97 -64.75 70.76
CA ILE A 66 31.65 -63.76 69.91
C ILE A 66 31.81 -64.29 68.47
N ASN A 67 32.15 -65.57 68.30
CA ASN A 67 32.28 -66.16 66.97
C ASN A 67 30.94 -66.29 66.25
N GLU A 68 29.85 -66.66 66.94
CA GLU A 68 28.50 -66.66 66.38
C GLU A 68 28.05 -65.25 65.96
N LEU A 69 28.35 -64.23 66.75
CA LEU A 69 28.08 -62.83 66.38
C LEU A 69 28.88 -62.40 65.16
N LYS A 70 30.18 -62.72 65.11
CA LYS A 70 31.02 -62.44 63.93
C LYS A 70 30.48 -63.11 62.69
N GLU A 71 30.03 -64.36 62.78
CA GLU A 71 29.47 -65.08 61.64
C GLU A 71 28.15 -64.45 61.16
N ARG A 72 27.29 -63.98 62.07
CA ARG A 72 26.07 -63.24 61.68
C ARG A 72 26.39 -61.93 60.99
N TYR A 73 27.27 -61.11 61.57
CA TYR A 73 27.67 -59.85 60.96
C TYR A 73 28.36 -60.06 59.62
N GLN A 74 29.18 -61.11 59.48
CA GLN A 74 29.80 -61.44 58.20
C GLN A 74 28.74 -61.78 57.14
N LYS A 75 27.73 -62.59 57.49
CA LYS A 75 26.62 -62.90 56.56
C LYS A 75 25.81 -61.67 56.17
N GLU A 76 25.59 -60.74 57.10
CA GLU A 76 24.92 -59.47 56.81
C GLU A 76 25.74 -58.59 55.87
N ILE A 77 27.06 -58.48 56.11
CA ILE A 77 27.98 -57.76 55.23
C ILE A 77 27.99 -58.38 53.84
N ASP A 78 28.08 -59.71 53.73
CA ASP A 78 28.09 -60.41 52.45
C ASP A 78 26.77 -60.20 51.69
N ASN A 79 25.62 -60.27 52.37
CA ASN A 79 24.31 -59.99 51.78
C ASN A 79 24.19 -58.53 51.28
N LEU A 80 24.62 -57.55 52.08
CA LEU A 80 24.60 -56.14 51.69
C LEU A 80 25.55 -55.86 50.52
N THR A 81 26.71 -56.50 50.51
CA THR A 81 27.68 -56.40 49.41
C THR A 81 27.08 -56.96 48.13
N GLN A 82 26.40 -58.11 48.19
CA GLN A 82 25.71 -58.67 47.03
C GLN A 82 24.59 -57.74 46.51
N GLN A 83 23.76 -57.19 47.40
CA GLN A 83 22.71 -56.24 47.01
C GLN A 83 23.29 -55.00 46.33
N TYR A 84 24.39 -54.48 46.87
CA TYR A 84 25.09 -53.34 46.28
C TYR A 84 25.65 -53.65 44.88
N GLU A 85 26.23 -54.84 44.67
CA GLU A 85 26.73 -55.26 43.36
C GLU A 85 25.59 -55.43 42.34
N GLU A 86 24.46 -56.03 42.74
CA GLU A 86 23.28 -56.17 41.89
C GLU A 86 22.69 -54.79 41.49
N GLU A 87 22.61 -53.86 42.44
CA GLU A 87 22.12 -52.50 42.18
C GLU A 87 23.08 -51.69 41.31
N LYS A 88 24.38 -51.85 41.52
CA LYS A 88 25.41 -51.25 40.66
C LYS A 88 25.27 -51.72 39.21
N VAL A 89 25.13 -53.03 38.98
CA VAL A 89 24.93 -53.59 37.63
C VAL A 89 23.62 -53.09 37.00
N ARG A 90 22.55 -52.95 37.79
CA ARG A 90 21.28 -52.39 37.32
C ARG A 90 21.45 -50.94 36.85
N ILE A 91 22.09 -50.10 37.65
CA ILE A 91 22.35 -48.68 37.33
C ILE A 91 23.26 -48.57 36.09
N GLU A 92 24.31 -49.38 35.99
CA GLU A 92 25.19 -49.40 34.82
C GLU A 92 24.43 -49.80 33.54
N SER A 93 23.54 -50.80 33.63
CA SER A 93 22.66 -51.20 32.52
C SER A 93 21.70 -50.09 32.10
N ASP A 94 21.05 -49.43 33.07
CA ASP A 94 20.12 -48.33 32.81
C ASP A 94 20.83 -47.13 32.18
N TYR A 95 22.03 -46.79 32.64
CA TYR A 95 22.86 -45.74 32.06
C TYR A 95 23.24 -46.04 30.60
N VAL A 96 23.62 -47.28 30.29
CA VAL A 96 23.92 -47.69 28.90
C VAL A 96 22.68 -47.60 28.02
N ASN A 97 21.52 -48.01 28.52
CA ASN A 97 20.25 -47.92 27.79
C ASN A 97 19.82 -46.47 27.54
N LEU A 98 19.95 -45.59 28.54
CA LEU A 98 19.73 -44.15 28.41
C LEU A 98 20.65 -43.54 27.35
N LYS A 99 21.95 -43.84 27.42
CA LYS A 99 22.93 -43.35 26.44
C LYS A 99 22.63 -43.84 25.03
N LYS A 100 22.18 -45.08 24.88
CA LYS A 100 21.77 -45.63 23.58
C LYS A 100 20.54 -44.91 23.02
N LYS A 101 19.51 -44.68 23.83
CA LYS A 101 18.31 -43.92 23.43
C LYS A 101 18.67 -42.49 23.00
N ALA A 102 19.50 -41.80 23.79
CA ALA A 102 19.95 -40.45 23.46
C ALA A 102 20.72 -40.40 22.13
N LEU A 103 21.56 -41.41 21.83
CA LEU A 103 22.27 -41.51 20.55
C LEU A 103 21.33 -41.82 19.38
N GLU A 104 20.30 -42.65 19.58
CA GLU A 104 19.29 -42.94 18.55
C GLU A 104 18.43 -41.70 18.24
N GLU A 105 18.01 -40.95 19.26
CA GLU A 105 17.29 -39.68 19.09
C GLU A 105 18.15 -38.63 18.38
N LYS A 106 19.42 -38.48 18.81
CA LYS A 106 20.36 -37.58 18.13
C LYS A 106 20.52 -37.95 16.65
N SER A 107 20.66 -39.25 16.33
CA SER A 107 20.75 -39.71 14.94
C SER A 107 19.48 -39.46 14.13
N LYS A 108 18.29 -39.46 14.75
CA LYS A 108 17.03 -39.09 14.08
C LYS A 108 16.98 -37.60 13.78
N LEU A 109 17.29 -36.77 14.78
CA LEU A 109 17.35 -35.32 14.64
C LEU A 109 18.37 -34.89 13.58
N ASP A 110 19.54 -35.53 13.53
CA ASP A 110 20.55 -35.25 12.50
C ASP A 110 20.02 -35.56 11.08
N LYS A 111 19.23 -36.63 10.90
CA LYS A 111 18.61 -36.96 9.60
C LYS A 111 17.48 -35.99 9.23
N GLU A 112 16.70 -35.55 10.20
CA GLU A 112 15.65 -34.55 10.00
C GLU A 112 16.29 -33.21 9.59
N LEU A 113 17.33 -32.77 10.29
CA LEU A 113 18.11 -31.58 9.94
C LEU A 113 18.70 -31.67 8.54
N GLU A 114 19.22 -32.82 8.13
CA GLU A 114 19.76 -33.01 6.79
C GLU A 114 18.66 -32.97 5.71
N THR A 115 17.45 -33.43 6.03
CA THR A 115 16.29 -33.32 5.14
C THR A 115 15.84 -31.87 5.00
N VAL A 116 15.75 -31.12 6.11
CA VAL A 116 15.42 -29.69 6.11
C VAL A 116 16.47 -28.88 5.35
N ARG A 117 17.77 -29.19 5.52
CA ARG A 117 18.85 -28.53 4.76
C ARG A 117 18.68 -28.73 3.25
N LYS A 118 18.35 -29.95 2.80
CA LYS A 118 18.07 -30.21 1.39
C LYS A 118 16.86 -29.43 0.87
N GLN A 119 15.79 -29.35 1.65
CA GLN A 119 14.62 -28.54 1.29
C GLN A 119 14.98 -27.05 1.17
N ILE A 120 15.78 -26.51 2.08
CA ILE A 120 16.27 -25.12 2.01
C ILE A 120 17.11 -24.90 0.76
N ASP A 121 18.00 -25.83 0.41
CA ASP A 121 18.83 -25.71 -0.79
C ASP A 121 17.99 -25.81 -2.09
N ASP A 122 16.98 -26.68 -2.12
CA ASP A 122 16.04 -26.78 -3.24
C ASP A 122 15.20 -25.51 -3.41
N GLU A 123 14.68 -24.95 -2.31
CA GLU A 123 13.93 -23.68 -2.33
C GLU A 123 14.82 -22.49 -2.71
N LYS A 124 16.07 -22.43 -2.22
CA LYS A 124 17.05 -21.44 -2.69
C LYS A 124 17.31 -21.54 -4.19
N GLY A 125 17.36 -22.77 -4.72
CA GLY A 125 17.45 -23.02 -6.16
C GLY A 125 16.28 -22.39 -6.92
N LYS A 126 15.05 -22.60 -6.45
CA LYS A 126 13.83 -22.02 -7.06
C LYS A 126 13.81 -20.50 -6.98
N VAL A 127 14.15 -19.93 -5.82
CA VAL A 127 14.22 -18.47 -5.63
C VAL A 127 15.25 -17.85 -6.57
N SER A 128 16.44 -18.45 -6.70
CA SER A 128 17.45 -17.94 -7.64
C SER A 128 17.01 -18.03 -9.10
N GLY A 129 16.24 -19.06 -9.47
CA GLY A 129 15.62 -19.17 -10.79
C GLY A 129 14.60 -18.06 -11.04
N ALA A 130 13.69 -17.84 -10.08
CA ALA A 130 12.67 -16.79 -10.13
C ALA A 130 13.28 -15.38 -10.18
N GLU A 131 14.38 -15.13 -9.45
CA GLU A 131 15.11 -13.86 -9.51
C GLU A 131 15.69 -13.59 -10.91
N THR A 132 16.27 -14.62 -11.55
CA THR A 132 16.79 -14.45 -12.92
C THR A 132 15.69 -14.22 -13.96
N GLU A 133 14.51 -14.78 -13.75
CA GLU A 133 13.35 -14.58 -14.61
C GLU A 133 12.71 -13.21 -14.39
N ALA A 134 12.56 -12.78 -13.12
CA ALA A 134 12.13 -11.44 -12.76
C ALA A 134 13.08 -10.35 -13.29
N GLN A 135 14.39 -10.58 -13.28
CA GLN A 135 15.37 -9.67 -13.87
C GLN A 135 15.21 -9.54 -15.39
N LYS A 136 14.89 -10.63 -16.10
CA LYS A 136 14.60 -10.57 -17.54
C LYS A 136 13.34 -9.79 -17.84
N ILE A 137 12.27 -10.02 -17.06
CA ILE A 137 11.01 -9.27 -17.18
C ILE A 137 11.22 -7.78 -16.94
N LEU A 138 11.99 -7.41 -15.90
CA LEU A 138 12.34 -6.02 -15.62
C LEU A 138 13.18 -5.38 -16.73
N GLU A 139 14.11 -6.12 -17.33
CA GLU A 139 14.94 -5.62 -18.42
C GLU A 139 14.14 -5.42 -19.73
N GLU A 140 13.19 -6.32 -20.02
CA GLU A 140 12.26 -6.18 -21.14
C GLU A 140 11.27 -5.02 -20.93
N ALA A 141 10.69 -4.89 -19.74
CA ALA A 141 9.83 -3.76 -19.38
C ALA A 141 10.57 -2.42 -19.49
N ARG A 142 11.85 -2.37 -19.08
CA ARG A 142 12.68 -1.17 -19.20
C ARG A 142 12.96 -0.81 -20.66
N LYS A 143 13.23 -1.79 -21.52
CA LYS A 143 13.38 -1.56 -22.97
C LYS A 143 12.09 -1.06 -23.62
N GLN A 144 10.93 -1.58 -23.23
CA GLN A 144 9.64 -1.12 -23.72
C GLN A 144 9.34 0.32 -23.26
N GLY A 145 9.56 0.61 -21.98
CA GLY A 145 9.39 1.98 -21.45
C GLY A 145 10.36 2.99 -22.09
N GLU A 146 11.60 2.61 -22.39
CA GLU A 146 12.54 3.46 -23.13
C GLU A 146 12.11 3.69 -24.59
N ALA A 147 11.52 2.68 -25.24
CA ALA A 147 11.00 2.80 -26.59
C ALA A 147 9.75 3.71 -26.67
N GLU A 148 8.82 3.58 -25.72
CA GLU A 148 7.65 4.45 -25.61
C GLU A 148 8.05 5.89 -25.28
N LYS A 149 8.98 6.09 -24.34
CA LYS A 149 9.52 7.41 -24.02
C LYS A 149 10.16 8.07 -25.25
N ALA A 150 10.89 7.30 -26.06
CA ALA A 150 11.48 7.80 -27.30
C ALA A 150 10.43 8.13 -28.38
N SER A 151 9.29 7.41 -28.41
CA SER A 151 8.16 7.73 -29.27
C SER A 151 7.48 9.03 -28.86
N LEU A 152 7.18 9.19 -27.57
CA LEU A 152 6.57 10.39 -27.00
C LEU A 152 7.44 11.63 -27.19
N LEU A 153 8.76 11.50 -27.03
CA LEU A 153 9.69 12.60 -27.29
C LEU A 153 9.69 13.03 -28.76
N ARG A 154 9.65 12.09 -29.71
CA ARG A 154 9.54 12.42 -31.14
C ARG A 154 8.21 13.08 -31.48
N GLU A 155 7.13 12.63 -30.86
CA GLU A 155 5.80 13.19 -31.09
C GLU A 155 5.70 14.62 -30.52
N ALA A 156 6.27 14.85 -29.33
CA ALA A 156 6.43 16.18 -28.75
C ALA A 156 7.30 17.10 -29.63
N GLU A 157 8.42 16.60 -30.17
CA GLU A 157 9.28 17.34 -31.10
C GLU A 157 8.50 17.78 -32.36
N VAL A 158 7.73 16.88 -32.97
CA VAL A 158 6.90 17.19 -34.15
C VAL A 158 5.81 18.22 -33.82
N GLN A 159 5.20 18.13 -32.63
CA GLN A 159 4.22 19.13 -32.19
C GLN A 159 4.86 20.50 -31.95
N THR A 160 6.04 20.56 -31.32
CA THR A 160 6.77 21.81 -31.14
C THR A 160 7.24 22.41 -32.46
N GLU A 161 7.62 21.58 -33.45
CA GLU A 161 8.01 22.06 -34.78
C GLU A 161 6.80 22.63 -35.54
N LYS A 162 5.63 21.99 -35.47
CA LYS A 162 4.37 22.52 -36.03
C LYS A 162 3.99 23.86 -35.39
N LEU A 163 4.10 23.98 -34.07
CA LEU A 163 3.86 25.23 -33.35
C LEU A 163 4.86 26.32 -33.75
N ALA A 164 6.15 25.99 -33.88
CA ALA A 164 7.18 26.94 -34.31
C ALA A 164 6.93 27.46 -35.73
N ILE A 165 6.48 26.60 -36.65
CA ILE A 165 6.09 26.98 -38.01
C ILE A 165 4.87 27.91 -38.00
N GLN A 166 3.86 27.62 -37.17
CA GLN A 166 2.66 28.44 -37.05
C GLN A 166 2.99 29.82 -36.46
N VAL A 167 3.79 29.89 -35.40
CA VAL A 167 4.25 31.15 -34.81
C VAL A 167 5.09 31.95 -35.80
N GLN A 168 5.96 31.32 -36.60
CA GLN A 168 6.68 32.02 -37.67
C GLN A 168 5.76 32.59 -38.75
N LYS A 169 4.68 31.88 -39.09
CA LYS A 169 3.69 32.35 -40.07
C LYS A 169 2.92 33.55 -39.53
N GLU A 170 2.41 33.46 -38.30
CA GLU A 170 1.72 34.55 -37.62
C GLU A 170 2.63 35.77 -37.41
N TYR A 171 3.91 35.56 -37.09
CA TYR A 171 4.89 36.64 -36.97
C TYR A 171 5.16 37.33 -38.33
N LYS A 172 5.25 36.58 -39.43
CA LYS A 172 5.40 37.15 -40.78
C LYS A 172 4.16 37.94 -41.20
N GLU A 173 2.96 37.43 -40.91
CA GLU A 173 1.69 38.11 -41.18
C GLU A 173 1.53 39.38 -40.33
N ALA A 174 1.90 39.33 -39.04
CA ALA A 174 1.90 40.48 -38.15
C ALA A 174 2.90 41.55 -38.59
N MET A 175 4.09 41.16 -39.04
CA MET A 175 5.08 42.08 -39.61
C MET A 175 4.60 42.70 -40.92
N ALA A 176 3.95 41.94 -41.80
CA ALA A 176 3.34 42.46 -43.02
C ALA A 176 2.23 43.48 -42.73
N ARG A 177 1.36 43.20 -41.74
CA ARG A 177 0.33 44.16 -41.27
C ARG A 177 0.94 45.41 -40.66
N LYS A 178 2.00 45.27 -39.85
CA LYS A 178 2.74 46.41 -39.30
C LYS A 178 3.34 47.28 -40.40
N GLN A 179 3.86 46.66 -41.45
CA GLN A 179 4.46 47.37 -42.58
C GLN A 179 3.41 48.09 -43.42
N GLN A 180 2.23 47.49 -43.61
CA GLN A 180 1.08 48.16 -44.22
C GLN A 180 0.61 49.38 -43.41
N MET A 181 0.49 49.25 -42.08
CA MET A 181 0.14 50.39 -41.21
C MET A 181 1.19 51.50 -41.22
N LEU A 182 2.47 51.16 -41.34
CA LEU A 182 3.55 52.15 -41.47
C LEU A 182 3.50 52.88 -42.82
N GLU A 183 3.11 52.20 -43.89
CA GLU A 183 2.93 52.81 -45.22
C GLU A 183 1.72 53.75 -45.24
N GLU A 184 0.60 53.35 -44.62
CA GLU A 184 -0.60 54.18 -44.43
C GLU A 184 -0.30 55.40 -43.54
N ALA A 185 0.48 55.22 -42.47
CA ALA A 185 0.91 56.31 -41.61
C ALA A 185 1.83 57.31 -42.35
N LYS A 186 2.71 56.85 -43.24
CA LYS A 186 3.54 57.73 -44.08
C LYS A 186 2.72 58.53 -45.08
N GLN A 187 1.68 57.93 -45.67
CA GLN A 187 0.78 58.63 -46.58
C GLN A 187 -0.02 59.71 -45.84
N ALA A 188 -0.49 59.40 -44.63
CA ALA A 188 -1.11 60.39 -43.75
C ALA A 188 -0.13 61.50 -43.34
N GLU A 189 1.13 61.17 -43.07
CA GLU A 189 2.17 62.13 -42.72
C GLU A 189 2.49 63.07 -43.91
N GLU A 190 2.59 62.55 -45.14
CA GLU A 190 2.73 63.36 -46.37
C GLU A 190 1.54 64.30 -46.59
N GLU A 191 0.31 63.85 -46.31
CA GLU A 191 -0.87 64.73 -46.35
C GLU A 191 -0.80 65.83 -45.27
N THR A 192 -0.37 65.50 -44.05
CA THR A 192 -0.18 66.52 -43.00
C THR A 192 0.94 67.50 -43.32
N LEU A 193 1.99 67.06 -44.02
CA LEU A 193 3.08 67.92 -44.51
C LEU A 193 2.58 68.91 -45.57
N LYS A 194 1.72 68.48 -46.50
CA LYS A 194 1.07 69.38 -47.47
C LYS A 194 0.16 70.42 -46.80
N ILE A 195 -0.57 70.01 -45.77
CA ILE A 195 -1.39 70.92 -44.94
C ILE A 195 -0.49 71.91 -44.18
N ARG A 196 0.68 71.47 -43.72
CA ARG A 196 1.66 72.30 -43.02
C ARG A 196 2.39 73.28 -43.94
N GLU A 197 2.64 72.93 -45.19
CA GLU A 197 3.19 73.87 -46.19
C GLU A 197 2.21 74.99 -46.53
N LEU A 198 0.92 74.66 -46.68
CA LEU A 198 -0.15 75.66 -46.83
C LEU A 198 -0.28 76.57 -45.59
N ALA A 199 -0.04 76.03 -44.39
CA ALA A 199 -0.01 76.82 -43.16
C ALA A 199 1.23 77.73 -43.07
N LYS A 200 2.38 77.32 -43.60
CA LYS A 200 3.61 78.15 -43.66
C LYS A 200 3.48 79.31 -44.64
N GLU A 201 2.79 79.13 -45.77
CA GLU A 201 2.47 80.22 -46.68
C GLU A 201 1.57 81.28 -46.01
N ALA A 202 0.66 80.84 -45.12
CA ALA A 202 -0.15 81.74 -44.30
C ALA A 202 0.65 82.43 -43.16
N GLU A 203 1.68 81.79 -42.60
CA GLU A 203 2.59 82.43 -41.64
C GLU A 203 3.53 83.44 -42.29
N LEU A 204 3.97 83.23 -43.53
CA LEU A 204 4.84 84.17 -44.24
C LEU A 204 4.16 85.55 -44.44
N GLN A 205 2.85 85.55 -44.68
CA GLN A 205 2.02 86.77 -44.74
C GLN A 205 1.88 87.46 -43.37
N LYS A 206 2.05 86.72 -42.28
CA LYS A 206 2.03 87.23 -40.90
C LYS A 206 3.40 87.79 -40.47
N GLU A 207 4.48 87.24 -41.04
CA GLU A 207 5.87 87.65 -40.79
C GLU A 207 6.23 88.97 -41.49
N GLU A 208 5.62 89.27 -42.65
CA GLU A 208 5.71 90.60 -43.28
C GLU A 208 5.10 91.69 -42.38
N ALA A 209 4.01 91.39 -41.66
CA ALA A 209 3.42 92.29 -40.67
C ALA A 209 4.26 92.41 -39.37
N ALA A 210 5.11 91.43 -39.07
CA ALA A 210 6.00 91.46 -37.89
C ALA A 210 7.29 92.25 -38.13
N LYS A 211 7.77 92.36 -39.38
CA LYS A 211 8.94 93.17 -39.73
C LYS A 211 8.73 94.67 -39.49
N GLU A 212 7.48 95.16 -39.62
CA GLU A 212 7.10 96.53 -39.23
C GLU A 212 7.16 96.76 -37.72
N TYR A 213 7.17 95.69 -36.90
CA TYR A 213 7.24 95.76 -35.44
C TYR A 213 8.69 95.66 -34.90
N GLU A 214 9.61 95.07 -35.68
CA GLU A 214 11.01 94.82 -35.29
C GLU A 214 11.92 96.05 -35.46
N GLU A 215 11.60 96.97 -36.38
CA GLU A 215 12.28 98.28 -36.49
C GLU A 215 12.12 99.16 -35.24
N ILE A 216 11.06 98.94 -34.45
CA ILE A 216 10.81 99.64 -33.17
C ILE A 216 11.66 99.03 -32.04
N LYS A 217 12.00 97.75 -32.12
CA LYS A 217 12.75 97.02 -31.09
C LYS A 217 14.25 97.30 -31.15
N ASN A 218 14.80 97.53 -32.35
CA ASN A 218 16.22 97.82 -32.57
C ASN A 218 16.70 99.19 -32.02
N GLN A 219 15.79 100.00 -31.46
CA GLN A 219 16.16 101.17 -30.65
C GLN A 219 16.47 100.84 -29.18
N ILE A 220 16.09 99.65 -28.70
CA ILE A 220 16.21 99.26 -27.28
C ILE A 220 17.52 98.51 -26.99
N ASP A 221 18.07 97.80 -27.96
CA ASP A 221 19.24 96.93 -27.76
C ASP A 221 20.61 97.63 -27.93
N SER A 222 20.63 98.96 -28.08
CA SER A 222 21.89 99.73 -28.07
C SER A 222 22.47 99.98 -26.67
N LEU A 223 21.85 99.46 -25.60
CA LEU A 223 22.19 99.80 -24.21
C LEU A 223 22.83 98.69 -23.36
N THR A 224 22.97 97.46 -23.84
CA THR A 224 23.36 96.35 -22.95
C THR A 224 24.44 95.44 -23.52
N GLY A 225 25.55 96.02 -23.93
CA GLY A 225 26.79 95.30 -24.21
C GLY A 225 27.98 96.04 -23.64
N LYS A 226 28.87 95.31 -22.96
CA LYS A 226 30.28 95.64 -22.62
C LYS A 226 30.64 96.16 -21.22
N LEU A 227 30.21 95.54 -20.11
CA LEU A 227 30.92 95.78 -18.85
C LEU A 227 30.97 94.53 -17.95
N ASP A 228 32.20 94.03 -17.78
CA ASP A 228 32.68 93.39 -16.54
C ASP A 228 32.51 91.89 -16.36
N GLN A 229 32.82 91.14 -17.43
CA GLN A 229 33.16 89.72 -17.38
C GLN A 229 34.61 89.41 -16.94
N ASP A 230 35.52 90.38 -16.78
CA ASP A 230 36.96 90.05 -16.93
C ASP A 230 37.91 90.28 -15.74
N LYS A 231 37.48 90.48 -14.48
CA LYS A 231 38.46 90.90 -13.44
C LYS A 231 38.57 90.17 -12.10
N GLN A 232 37.67 89.31 -11.65
CA GLN A 232 37.76 88.85 -10.25
C GLN A 232 37.85 87.34 -10.03
N ASP A 233 37.96 86.55 -11.11
CA ASP A 233 38.05 85.09 -11.05
C ASP A 233 39.45 84.50 -10.79
N ALA A 234 40.51 85.31 -10.76
CA ALA A 234 41.87 84.75 -10.85
C ALA A 234 42.62 84.49 -9.52
N VAL A 235 42.18 84.99 -8.37
CA VAL A 235 43.07 85.03 -7.17
C VAL A 235 42.51 84.35 -5.91
N LYS A 236 41.19 84.18 -5.77
CA LYS A 236 40.63 83.63 -4.51
C LYS A 236 40.65 82.10 -4.44
N LYS A 237 40.69 81.41 -5.58
CA LYS A 237 40.54 79.96 -5.73
C LYS A 237 41.67 79.12 -5.09
N ALA A 238 42.88 79.65 -4.96
CA ALA A 238 44.04 78.85 -4.58
C ALA A 238 44.28 78.69 -3.05
N ARG A 239 43.49 79.34 -2.19
CA ARG A 239 43.70 79.30 -0.73
C ARG A 239 42.62 78.57 0.07
N GLU A 240 41.47 78.27 -0.52
CA GLU A 240 40.37 77.56 0.14
C GLU A 240 40.51 76.02 0.00
N GLU A 241 41.10 75.53 -1.09
CA GLU A 241 41.22 74.09 -1.41
C GLU A 241 42.09 73.26 -0.43
N ALA A 242 43.01 73.89 0.30
CA ALA A 242 43.92 73.18 1.21
C ALA A 242 43.35 72.96 2.62
N ALA A 243 42.31 73.70 3.03
CA ALA A 243 41.65 73.53 4.32
C ALA A 243 40.44 72.58 4.25
N GLU A 244 39.89 72.38 3.05
CA GLU A 244 38.71 71.57 2.77
C GLU A 244 39.04 70.06 2.72
N ALA A 245 40.19 69.68 2.14
CA ALA A 245 40.61 68.28 2.00
C ALA A 245 40.77 67.50 3.32
N LYS A 246 40.99 68.19 4.46
CA LYS A 246 41.14 67.54 5.78
C LYS A 246 39.81 67.39 6.52
N LYS A 247 38.80 68.18 6.15
CA LYS A 247 37.42 68.05 6.66
C LYS A 247 36.64 67.00 5.85
N GLU A 248 36.93 66.89 4.55
CA GLU A 248 36.36 65.89 3.65
C GLU A 248 36.73 64.46 4.02
N ALA A 249 37.95 64.20 4.49
CA ALA A 249 38.37 62.84 4.83
C ALA A 249 37.60 62.23 6.03
N LEU A 250 37.19 63.05 7.01
CA LEU A 250 36.39 62.61 8.16
C LEU A 250 34.90 62.49 7.81
N THR A 251 34.37 63.39 6.95
CA THR A 251 33.00 63.25 6.45
C THR A 251 32.82 62.06 5.51
N LEU A 252 33.86 61.66 4.78
CA LEU A 252 33.80 60.50 3.88
C LEU A 252 33.69 59.16 4.63
N GLU A 253 34.22 59.11 5.86
CA GLU A 253 34.17 57.90 6.70
C GLU A 253 32.81 57.78 7.39
N ASP A 254 32.27 58.88 7.92
CA ASP A 254 30.91 58.94 8.47
C ASP A 254 29.84 58.73 7.37
N GLN A 255 30.06 59.21 6.16
CA GLN A 255 29.18 58.95 5.01
C GLN A 255 29.19 57.47 4.61
N LYS A 256 30.34 56.79 4.67
CA LYS A 256 30.40 55.34 4.40
C LYS A 256 29.69 54.52 5.46
N ILE A 257 29.72 54.95 6.72
CA ILE A 257 28.98 54.29 7.80
C ILE A 257 27.47 54.52 7.62
N GLN A 258 27.05 55.75 7.31
CA GLN A 258 25.64 56.06 7.03
C GLN A 258 25.12 55.38 5.76
N GLU A 259 25.94 55.27 4.70
CA GLU A 259 25.60 54.51 3.49
C GLU A 259 25.53 53.00 3.78
N ALA A 260 26.38 52.47 4.65
CA ALA A 260 26.31 51.08 5.07
C ALA A 260 25.06 50.80 5.91
N GLU A 261 24.68 51.70 6.82
CA GLU A 261 23.44 51.62 7.61
C GLU A 261 22.20 51.78 6.72
N ALA A 262 22.22 52.70 5.75
CA ALA A 262 21.15 52.86 4.78
C ALA A 262 20.98 51.62 3.90
N ARG A 263 22.08 51.02 3.42
CA ARG A 263 22.04 49.74 2.68
C ARG A 263 21.57 48.59 3.55
N TYR A 264 21.95 48.55 4.82
CA TYR A 264 21.47 47.54 5.75
C TYR A 264 19.96 47.66 5.96
N ASN A 265 19.44 48.87 6.18
CA ASN A 265 18.01 49.10 6.32
C ASN A 265 17.24 48.83 5.02
N GLU A 266 17.80 49.16 3.86
CA GLU A 266 17.22 48.83 2.55
C GLU A 266 17.17 47.30 2.34
N ILE A 267 18.20 46.57 2.76
CA ILE A 267 18.20 45.10 2.73
C ILE A 267 17.13 44.55 3.68
N VAL A 268 16.99 45.09 4.89
CA VAL A 268 15.95 44.67 5.85
C VAL A 268 14.56 44.92 5.27
N GLU A 269 14.31 46.09 4.69
CA GLU A 269 13.03 46.41 4.03
C GLU A 269 12.76 45.49 2.82
N GLN A 270 13.77 45.20 2.00
CA GLN A 270 13.65 44.23 0.91
C GLN A 270 13.35 42.82 1.43
N THR A 271 13.98 42.42 2.53
CA THR A 271 13.78 41.10 3.13
C THR A 271 12.37 40.98 3.72
N GLU A 272 11.87 42.02 4.39
CA GLU A 272 10.48 42.08 4.87
C GLU A 272 9.47 42.13 3.72
N ALA A 273 9.78 42.83 2.62
CA ALA A 273 8.94 42.86 1.43
C ALA A 273 8.85 41.47 0.78
N ILE A 274 9.98 40.75 0.70
CA ILE A 274 10.03 39.36 0.22
C ILE A 274 9.25 38.44 1.16
N ALA A 275 9.39 38.59 2.48
CA ALA A 275 8.62 37.81 3.45
C ALA A 275 7.10 38.02 3.30
N ARG A 276 6.66 39.27 3.10
CA ARG A 276 5.24 39.57 2.80
C ARG A 276 4.78 39.00 1.46
N GLN A 277 5.65 38.97 0.44
CA GLN A 277 5.35 38.34 -0.85
C GLN A 277 5.22 36.82 -0.72
N ILE A 278 6.09 36.17 0.07
CA ILE A 278 6.03 34.73 0.35
C ILE A 278 4.73 34.41 1.10
N GLU A 279 4.38 35.17 2.13
CA GLU A 279 3.14 34.96 2.89
C GLU A 279 1.90 35.18 2.01
N ALA A 280 1.92 36.19 1.13
CA ALA A 280 0.85 36.42 0.16
C ALA A 280 0.73 35.30 -0.87
N THR A 281 1.84 34.74 -1.35
CA THR A 281 1.83 33.58 -2.27
C THR A 281 1.39 32.31 -1.57
N GLN A 282 1.75 32.10 -0.30
CA GLN A 282 1.24 30.98 0.50
C GLN A 282 -0.28 31.10 0.70
N GLN A 283 -0.79 32.27 1.09
CA GLN A 283 -2.24 32.49 1.22
C GLN A 283 -2.98 32.33 -0.10
N GLN A 284 -2.36 32.68 -1.24
CA GLN A 284 -2.95 32.45 -2.55
C GLN A 284 -2.94 30.96 -2.91
N ALA A 285 -1.84 30.25 -2.66
CA ALA A 285 -1.73 28.81 -2.88
C ALA A 285 -2.72 28.02 -1.99
N GLU A 286 -2.94 28.44 -0.75
CA GLU A 286 -3.94 27.85 0.14
C GLU A 286 -5.37 28.09 -0.37
N LYS A 287 -5.66 29.27 -0.93
CA LYS A 287 -6.95 29.56 -1.57
C LYS A 287 -7.15 28.71 -2.82
N GLU A 288 -6.14 28.60 -3.67
CA GLU A 288 -6.17 27.77 -4.88
C GLU A 288 -6.33 26.29 -4.53
N LEU A 289 -5.60 25.79 -3.53
CA LEU A 289 -5.76 24.44 -3.01
C LEU A 289 -7.16 24.21 -2.43
N GLY A 290 -7.71 25.19 -1.71
CA GLY A 290 -9.09 25.17 -1.23
C GLY A 290 -10.12 25.06 -2.37
N LEU A 291 -9.90 25.78 -3.47
CA LEU A 291 -10.74 25.68 -4.68
C LEU A 291 -10.62 24.30 -5.33
N TYR A 292 -9.41 23.74 -5.45
CA TYR A 292 -9.21 22.38 -5.97
C TYR A 292 -9.86 21.31 -5.10
N ILE A 293 -9.82 21.47 -3.77
CA ILE A 293 -10.49 20.56 -2.84
C ILE A 293 -12.01 20.63 -3.01
N GLU A 294 -12.58 21.83 -3.16
CA GLU A 294 -14.02 22.00 -3.40
C GLU A 294 -14.45 21.49 -4.79
N GLU A 295 -13.61 21.67 -5.81
CA GLU A 295 -13.83 21.11 -7.14
C GLU A 295 -13.74 19.59 -7.14
N ALA A 296 -12.77 19.00 -6.42
CA ALA A 296 -12.66 17.56 -6.23
C ALA A 296 -13.87 17.00 -5.47
N LYS A 297 -14.36 17.68 -4.43
CA LYS A 297 -15.61 17.29 -3.75
C LYS A 297 -16.82 17.35 -4.67
N LYS A 298 -16.91 18.35 -5.55
CA LYS A 298 -17.98 18.43 -6.56
C LYS A 298 -17.87 17.29 -7.56
N ALA A 299 -16.67 16.99 -8.05
CA ALA A 299 -16.44 15.88 -8.97
C ALA A 299 -16.81 14.54 -8.32
N ILE A 300 -16.46 14.32 -7.06
CA ILE A 300 -16.86 13.12 -6.30
C ILE A 300 -18.39 13.06 -6.15
N ALA A 301 -19.03 14.17 -5.79
CA ALA A 301 -20.50 14.22 -5.68
C ALA A 301 -21.21 14.01 -7.04
N GLU A 302 -20.62 14.45 -8.14
CA GLU A 302 -21.11 14.18 -9.49
C GLU A 302 -20.89 12.73 -9.91
N THR A 303 -19.77 12.11 -9.54
CA THR A 303 -19.56 10.67 -9.77
C THR A 303 -20.51 9.81 -8.95
N ASP A 304 -20.81 10.21 -7.71
CA ASP A 304 -21.79 9.51 -6.87
C ASP A 304 -23.20 9.62 -7.47
N ARG A 305 -23.59 10.81 -7.96
CA ARG A 305 -24.86 10.98 -8.69
C ARG A 305 -24.91 10.17 -9.99
N ALA A 306 -23.81 10.12 -10.73
CA ALA A 306 -23.72 9.33 -11.95
C ALA A 306 -23.81 7.82 -11.64
N ALA A 307 -23.27 7.37 -10.50
CA ALA A 307 -23.42 6.01 -10.03
C ALA A 307 -24.87 5.70 -9.63
N GLU A 308 -25.54 6.59 -8.89
CA GLU A 308 -26.95 6.46 -8.55
C GLU A 308 -27.84 6.43 -9.81
N GLU A 309 -27.58 7.30 -10.79
CA GLU A 309 -28.29 7.34 -12.07
C GLU A 309 -28.02 6.08 -12.89
N ARG A 310 -26.80 5.54 -12.87
CA ARG A 310 -26.48 4.25 -13.50
C ARG A 310 -27.24 3.11 -12.86
N THR A 311 -27.35 3.06 -11.53
CA THR A 311 -28.14 2.05 -10.82
C THR A 311 -29.62 2.17 -11.19
N ARG A 312 -30.15 3.39 -11.21
CA ARG A 312 -31.54 3.64 -11.64
C ARG A 312 -31.79 3.22 -13.08
N LEU A 313 -30.89 3.56 -14.01
CA LEU A 313 -30.99 3.13 -15.41
C LEU A 313 -30.89 1.62 -15.56
N PHE A 314 -30.12 0.94 -14.69
CA PHE A 314 -30.05 -0.51 -14.66
C PHE A 314 -31.38 -1.12 -14.20
N GLU A 315 -32.00 -0.58 -13.16
CA GLU A 315 -33.33 -0.98 -12.70
C GLU A 315 -34.41 -0.72 -13.77
N GLU A 316 -34.39 0.44 -14.42
CA GLU A 316 -35.28 0.76 -15.55
C GLU A 316 -35.05 -0.20 -16.73
N SER A 317 -33.80 -0.58 -17.02
CA SER A 317 -33.46 -1.56 -18.07
C SER A 317 -33.96 -2.97 -17.75
N GLU A 318 -33.84 -3.42 -16.51
CA GLU A 318 -34.40 -4.71 -16.07
C GLU A 318 -35.93 -4.71 -16.14
N ASN A 319 -36.59 -3.63 -15.69
CA ASN A 319 -38.04 -3.47 -15.83
C ASN A 319 -38.47 -3.50 -17.31
N LEU A 320 -37.74 -2.81 -18.20
CA LEU A 320 -38.01 -2.84 -19.64
C LEU A 320 -37.77 -4.22 -20.26
N LYS A 321 -36.79 -5.00 -19.78
CA LYS A 321 -36.60 -6.39 -20.21
C LYS A 321 -37.76 -7.27 -19.78
N GLU A 322 -38.27 -7.09 -18.56
CA GLU A 322 -39.46 -7.81 -18.09
C GLU A 322 -40.70 -7.44 -18.90
N GLU A 323 -40.90 -6.16 -19.21
CA GLU A 323 -41.98 -5.70 -20.10
C GLU A 323 -41.83 -6.25 -21.52
N LEU A 324 -40.61 -6.27 -22.08
CA LEU A 324 -40.33 -6.88 -23.38
C LEU A 324 -40.59 -8.38 -23.38
N ALA A 325 -40.23 -9.09 -22.31
CA ALA A 325 -40.51 -10.52 -22.17
C ALA A 325 -42.03 -10.78 -22.08
N ALA A 326 -42.77 -9.94 -21.36
CA ALA A 326 -44.23 -9.98 -21.29
C ALA A 326 -44.88 -9.72 -22.66
N LEU A 327 -44.43 -8.70 -23.39
CA LEU A 327 -44.89 -8.38 -24.73
C LEU A 327 -44.54 -9.49 -25.73
N GLN A 328 -43.35 -10.10 -25.65
CA GLN A 328 -42.98 -11.24 -26.49
C GLN A 328 -43.88 -12.45 -26.25
N LYS A 329 -44.25 -12.70 -24.98
CA LYS A 329 -45.21 -13.74 -24.63
C LYS A 329 -46.60 -13.44 -25.21
N GLU A 330 -47.07 -12.21 -25.10
CA GLU A 330 -48.35 -11.77 -25.68
C GLU A 330 -48.34 -11.85 -27.22
N ILE A 331 -47.25 -11.46 -27.87
CA ILE A 331 -47.05 -11.63 -29.32
C ILE A 331 -47.09 -13.12 -29.70
N GLY A 332 -46.50 -13.99 -28.89
CA GLY A 332 -46.54 -15.44 -29.08
C GLY A 332 -47.96 -16.01 -28.97
N GLU A 333 -48.76 -15.52 -28.02
CA GLU A 333 -50.17 -15.91 -27.86
C GLU A 333 -51.04 -15.36 -29.01
N ASN A 334 -50.81 -14.12 -29.41
CA ASN A 334 -51.49 -13.50 -30.56
C ASN A 334 -51.12 -14.19 -31.88
N ARG A 335 -49.88 -14.66 -32.05
CA ARG A 335 -49.49 -15.49 -33.21
C ARG A 335 -50.24 -16.81 -33.26
N LYS A 336 -50.39 -17.50 -32.12
CA LYS A 336 -51.19 -18.73 -32.05
C LYS A 336 -52.66 -18.48 -32.36
N SER A 337 -53.23 -17.38 -31.85
CA SER A 337 -54.59 -16.97 -32.17
C SER A 337 -54.74 -16.61 -33.66
N LYS A 338 -53.75 -15.95 -34.26
CA LYS A 338 -53.72 -15.62 -35.68
C LYS A 338 -53.64 -16.89 -36.54
N GLU A 339 -52.79 -17.86 -36.19
CA GLU A 339 -52.69 -19.15 -36.90
C GLU A 339 -54.01 -19.92 -36.83
N GLN A 340 -54.72 -19.90 -35.69
CA GLN A 340 -56.06 -20.48 -35.60
C GLN A 340 -57.07 -19.77 -36.50
N LEU A 341 -57.06 -18.44 -36.53
CA LEU A 341 -57.94 -17.67 -37.40
C LEU A 341 -57.61 -17.85 -38.89
N GLU A 342 -56.35 -18.01 -39.26
CA GLU A 342 -55.93 -18.32 -40.63
C GLU A 342 -56.40 -19.73 -41.05
N LEU A 343 -56.31 -20.72 -40.16
CA LEU A 343 -56.87 -22.06 -40.39
C LEU A 343 -58.40 -22.03 -40.58
N GLU A 344 -59.11 -21.29 -39.74
CA GLU A 344 -60.57 -21.09 -39.90
C GLU A 344 -60.91 -20.35 -41.19
N ALA A 345 -60.12 -19.32 -41.56
CA ALA A 345 -60.31 -18.58 -42.80
C ALA A 345 -60.06 -19.45 -44.04
N ASP A 346 -59.04 -20.32 -44.01
CA ASP A 346 -58.75 -21.28 -45.08
C ASP A 346 -59.87 -22.33 -45.21
N GLU A 347 -60.46 -22.78 -44.11
CA GLU A 347 -61.60 -23.71 -44.11
C GLU A 347 -62.87 -23.04 -44.69
N ILE A 348 -63.11 -21.77 -44.35
CA ILE A 348 -64.18 -20.95 -44.94
C ILE A 348 -63.93 -20.73 -46.44
N LEU A 349 -62.69 -20.42 -46.84
CA LEU A 349 -62.32 -20.25 -48.26
C LEU A 349 -62.47 -21.54 -49.06
N ALA A 350 -62.13 -22.69 -48.49
CA ALA A 350 -62.34 -23.99 -49.11
C ALA A 350 -63.83 -24.27 -49.31
N SER A 351 -64.65 -24.03 -48.29
CA SER A 351 -66.12 -24.15 -48.39
C SER A 351 -66.72 -23.20 -49.42
N ALA A 352 -66.24 -21.95 -49.48
CA ALA A 352 -66.69 -20.95 -50.45
C ALA A 352 -66.30 -21.32 -51.89
N LYS A 353 -65.09 -21.86 -52.10
CA LYS A 353 -64.66 -22.37 -53.42
C LYS A 353 -65.51 -23.55 -53.88
N GLU A 354 -65.86 -24.47 -52.98
CA GLU A 354 -66.76 -25.59 -53.31
C GLU A 354 -68.17 -25.10 -53.66
N ALA A 355 -68.70 -24.13 -52.91
CA ALA A 355 -69.99 -23.51 -53.21
C ALA A 355 -69.97 -22.77 -54.57
N LYS A 356 -68.89 -22.04 -54.87
CA LYS A 356 -68.70 -21.38 -56.16
C LYS A 356 -68.62 -22.40 -57.31
N ALA A 357 -67.87 -23.48 -57.14
CA ALA A 357 -67.77 -24.53 -58.17
C ALA A 357 -69.13 -25.15 -58.50
N LYS A 358 -69.99 -25.38 -57.48
CA LYS A 358 -71.37 -25.84 -57.68
C LYS A 358 -72.23 -24.81 -58.42
N ALA A 359 -72.11 -23.53 -58.07
CA ALA A 359 -72.84 -22.45 -58.74
C ALA A 359 -72.39 -22.25 -60.19
N ASP A 360 -71.09 -22.33 -60.47
CA ASP A 360 -70.53 -22.23 -61.82
C ASP A 360 -71.02 -23.40 -62.70
N GLN A 361 -71.12 -24.60 -62.14
CA GLN A 361 -71.65 -25.79 -62.83
C GLN A 361 -73.14 -25.66 -63.18
N GLU A 362 -73.94 -25.06 -62.30
CA GLU A 362 -75.35 -24.74 -62.59
C GLU A 362 -75.48 -23.63 -63.65
N ALA A 363 -74.63 -22.60 -63.61
CA ALA A 363 -74.62 -21.51 -64.58
C ALA A 363 -74.26 -22.00 -66.00
N GLU A 364 -73.32 -22.93 -66.11
CA GLU A 364 -72.90 -23.50 -67.39
C GLU A 364 -74.05 -24.29 -68.06
N LEU A 365 -74.81 -25.07 -67.28
CA LEU A 365 -76.02 -25.77 -67.75
C LEU A 365 -77.10 -24.79 -68.26
N ILE A 366 -77.25 -23.63 -67.63
CA ILE A 366 -78.20 -22.59 -68.06
C ILE A 366 -77.73 -21.92 -69.37
N ILE A 367 -76.44 -21.62 -69.50
CA ILE A 367 -75.88 -20.99 -70.70
C ILE A 367 -75.99 -21.92 -71.91
N GLU A 368 -75.77 -23.23 -71.72
CA GLU A 368 -75.86 -24.21 -72.80
C GLU A 368 -77.31 -24.35 -73.31
N SER A 369 -78.29 -24.37 -72.41
CA SER A 369 -79.72 -24.32 -72.77
C SER A 369 -80.12 -23.03 -73.49
N ALA A 370 -79.50 -21.90 -73.17
CA ALA A 370 -79.79 -20.62 -73.81
C ALA A 370 -79.20 -20.52 -75.23
N ARG A 371 -77.99 -21.06 -75.47
CA ARG A 371 -77.36 -21.07 -76.80
C ARG A 371 -78.13 -21.87 -77.84
N GLU A 372 -78.73 -22.99 -77.42
CA GLU A 372 -79.55 -23.82 -78.30
C GLU A 372 -80.76 -23.05 -78.86
N LYS A 373 -81.41 -22.23 -78.02
CA LYS A 373 -82.56 -21.40 -78.43
C LYS A 373 -82.19 -20.24 -79.35
N VAL A 374 -81.01 -19.65 -79.21
CA VAL A 374 -80.55 -18.55 -80.08
C VAL A 374 -80.21 -19.06 -81.47
N SER A 375 -79.60 -20.25 -81.58
CA SER A 375 -79.29 -20.87 -82.88
C SER A 375 -80.53 -21.21 -83.71
N GLU A 376 -81.69 -21.42 -83.08
CA GLU A 376 -82.96 -21.67 -83.77
C GLU A 376 -83.55 -20.38 -84.36
N ALA A 377 -83.41 -19.24 -83.67
CA ALA A 377 -83.95 -17.94 -84.10
C ALA A 377 -83.17 -17.32 -85.28
N GLU A 378 -81.85 -17.53 -85.38
CA GLU A 378 -81.03 -16.98 -86.47
C GLU A 378 -81.37 -17.58 -87.84
N LYS A 379 -81.83 -18.84 -87.90
CA LYS A 379 -82.22 -19.49 -89.16
C LYS A 379 -83.53 -18.95 -89.75
N GLU A 380 -84.37 -18.31 -88.95
CA GLU A 380 -85.67 -17.76 -89.40
C GLU A 380 -85.54 -16.34 -89.97
N ALA A 381 -84.57 -15.54 -89.49
CA ALA A 381 -84.37 -14.16 -89.91
C ALA A 381 -83.72 -14.02 -91.31
N GLU A 382 -82.92 -15.01 -91.73
CA GLU A 382 -82.19 -14.96 -93.01
C GLU A 382 -83.12 -15.09 -94.24
N GLY A 383 -84.34 -15.62 -94.06
CA GLY A 383 -85.34 -15.76 -95.13
C GLY A 383 -86.04 -14.45 -95.55
N ILE A 384 -86.04 -13.41 -94.70
CA ILE A 384 -86.85 -12.19 -94.93
C ILE A 384 -86.05 -11.10 -95.70
N ILE A 385 -84.72 -11.12 -95.60
CA ILE A 385 -83.86 -10.04 -96.13
C ILE A 385 -83.70 -10.09 -97.66
N LEU A 386 -83.95 -11.23 -98.31
CA LEU A 386 -83.79 -11.38 -99.75
C LEU A 386 -84.93 -10.75 -100.59
N SER A 387 -86.05 -10.34 -99.99
CA SER A 387 -87.21 -9.82 -100.73
C SER A 387 -87.28 -8.29 -100.89
N ALA A 388 -86.41 -7.52 -100.21
CA ALA A 388 -86.56 -6.05 -100.11
C ALA A 388 -85.69 -5.23 -101.09
N LYS A 389 -84.82 -5.85 -101.90
CA LYS A 389 -83.82 -5.12 -102.72
C LYS A 389 -84.27 -4.69 -104.13
N GLU A 390 -85.47 -5.04 -104.60
CA GLU A 390 -85.92 -4.72 -105.97
C GLU A 390 -86.72 -3.40 -106.13
N VAL A 391 -87.06 -2.67 -105.05
CA VAL A 391 -88.01 -1.52 -105.14
C VAL A 391 -87.36 -0.13 -105.27
N VAL A 392 -86.05 0.04 -105.05
CA VAL A 392 -85.42 1.38 -104.89
C VAL A 392 -84.90 2.03 -106.19
N ALA A 393 -84.93 1.33 -107.33
CA ALA A 393 -84.26 1.79 -108.57
C ALA A 393 -85.03 2.81 -109.45
N GLU A 394 -86.29 3.17 -109.15
CA GLU A 394 -87.14 3.95 -110.07
C GLU A 394 -87.20 5.49 -109.77
N ALA A 395 -86.67 5.98 -108.65
CA ALA A 395 -86.95 7.34 -108.16
C ALA A 395 -86.02 8.48 -108.63
N GLN A 396 -84.99 8.21 -109.45
CA GLN A 396 -83.88 9.16 -109.69
C GLN A 396 -83.99 10.02 -110.98
N LYS A 397 -85.13 10.03 -111.69
CA LYS A 397 -85.21 10.58 -113.07
C LYS A 397 -85.96 11.90 -113.29
N GLU A 398 -86.40 12.64 -112.25
CA GLU A 398 -87.27 13.83 -112.42
C GLU A 398 -86.69 15.22 -112.03
N ALA A 399 -85.45 15.32 -111.55
CA ALA A 399 -84.95 16.58 -110.95
C ALA A 399 -84.28 17.61 -111.91
N GLU A 400 -84.07 17.31 -113.19
CA GLU A 400 -83.17 18.09 -114.07
C GLU A 400 -83.78 19.30 -114.85
N ALA A 401 -85.02 19.76 -114.58
CA ALA A 401 -85.72 20.70 -115.50
C ALA A 401 -85.83 22.21 -115.13
N ILE A 402 -85.27 22.73 -114.02
CA ILE A 402 -85.67 24.07 -113.50
C ILE A 402 -84.71 25.25 -113.80
N ILE A 403 -83.46 25.05 -114.22
CA ILE A 403 -82.42 26.10 -114.11
C ILE A 403 -82.34 27.14 -115.27
N ALA A 404 -83.17 27.07 -116.31
CA ALA A 404 -82.87 27.74 -117.59
C ALA A 404 -83.59 29.09 -117.96
N SER A 405 -83.97 30.02 -117.06
CA SER A 405 -84.70 31.25 -117.54
C SER A 405 -84.49 32.63 -116.86
N GLY A 406 -83.39 32.90 -116.15
CA GLY A 406 -83.24 34.15 -115.36
C GLY A 406 -82.52 35.37 -116.00
N ASN A 407 -82.02 35.32 -117.24
CA ASN A 407 -80.82 36.09 -117.61
C ASN A 407 -80.92 37.43 -118.39
N ASP A 408 -82.08 38.03 -118.69
CA ASP A 408 -82.13 39.11 -119.71
C ASP A 408 -82.49 40.55 -119.23
N ARG A 409 -82.28 40.96 -117.96
CA ARG A 409 -82.68 42.32 -117.52
C ARG A 409 -81.69 43.20 -116.75
N VAL A 410 -80.43 42.80 -116.56
CA VAL A 410 -79.47 43.56 -115.72
C VAL A 410 -78.54 44.50 -116.52
N THR A 411 -78.50 44.38 -117.84
CA THR A 411 -77.40 44.95 -118.65
C THR A 411 -77.45 46.46 -118.93
N GLU A 412 -78.52 47.19 -118.59
CA GLU A 412 -78.64 48.64 -118.91
C GLU A 412 -78.32 49.58 -117.73
N ALA A 413 -78.22 49.10 -116.49
CA ALA A 413 -77.91 49.94 -115.32
C ALA A 413 -76.40 50.16 -115.08
N GLN A 414 -75.54 49.54 -115.90
CA GLN A 414 -74.11 49.39 -115.61
C GLN A 414 -73.21 50.50 -116.19
N GLN A 415 -73.70 51.31 -117.14
CA GLN A 415 -72.83 52.27 -117.87
C GLN A 415 -72.72 53.68 -117.25
N GLU A 416 -73.52 54.04 -116.23
CA GLU A 416 -73.41 55.35 -115.56
C GLU A 416 -72.59 55.33 -114.25
N ALA A 417 -72.31 54.13 -113.68
CA ALA A 417 -71.52 53.99 -112.45
C ALA A 417 -70.00 54.03 -112.68
N GLU A 418 -69.52 53.77 -113.91
CA GLU A 418 -68.09 53.61 -114.21
C GLU A 418 -67.29 54.94 -114.15
N GLY A 419 -67.94 56.10 -114.25
CA GLY A 419 -67.27 57.41 -114.24
C GLY A 419 -66.85 57.93 -112.87
N ILE A 420 -67.51 57.49 -111.78
CA ILE A 420 -67.22 57.95 -110.41
C ILE A 420 -66.20 57.03 -109.70
N ILE A 421 -66.11 55.76 -110.12
CA ILE A 421 -65.23 54.75 -109.51
C ILE A 421 -63.74 55.02 -109.83
N ALA A 422 -63.43 55.49 -111.04
CA ALA A 422 -62.04 55.67 -111.49
C ALA A 422 -61.23 56.72 -110.69
N SER A 423 -61.87 57.73 -110.06
CA SER A 423 -61.17 58.73 -109.24
C SER A 423 -60.98 58.31 -107.77
N ALA A 424 -61.69 57.28 -107.31
CA ALA A 424 -61.55 56.75 -105.95
C ALA A 424 -60.49 55.64 -105.88
N GLU A 425 -60.31 54.88 -106.96
CA GLU A 425 -59.34 53.77 -107.03
C GLU A 425 -57.88 54.24 -106.95
N GLU A 426 -57.53 55.39 -107.55
CA GLU A 426 -56.15 55.90 -107.54
C GLU A 426 -55.66 56.25 -106.12
N LYS A 427 -56.52 56.83 -105.28
CA LYS A 427 -56.18 57.16 -103.88
C LYS A 427 -56.17 55.96 -102.94
N VAL A 428 -56.91 54.91 -103.25
CA VAL A 428 -56.89 53.66 -102.48
C VAL A 428 -55.60 52.88 -102.73
N VAL A 429 -55.10 52.87 -103.98
CA VAL A 429 -53.85 52.17 -104.32
C VAL A 429 -52.64 52.81 -103.63
N GLU A 430 -52.54 54.14 -103.57
CA GLU A 430 -51.43 54.81 -102.85
C GLU A 430 -51.47 54.53 -101.34
N ALA A 431 -52.65 54.59 -100.71
CA ALA A 431 -52.81 54.27 -99.29
C ALA A 431 -52.53 52.78 -98.97
N GLN A 432 -52.84 51.89 -99.91
CA GLN A 432 -52.61 50.46 -99.77
C GLN A 432 -51.13 50.09 -99.90
N GLN A 433 -50.39 50.77 -100.79
CA GLN A 433 -48.93 50.60 -100.91
C GLN A 433 -48.17 51.12 -99.68
N GLU A 434 -48.59 52.25 -99.08
CA GLU A 434 -48.00 52.71 -97.81
C GLU A 434 -48.31 51.77 -96.64
N ALA A 435 -49.54 51.25 -96.56
CA ALA A 435 -49.92 50.29 -95.53
C ALA A 435 -49.13 48.98 -95.63
N GLU A 436 -48.94 48.45 -96.85
CA GLU A 436 -48.14 47.24 -97.09
C GLU A 436 -46.67 47.43 -96.73
N ALA A 437 -46.08 48.59 -97.01
CA ALA A 437 -44.70 48.90 -96.62
C ALA A 437 -44.53 48.98 -95.08
N ILE A 438 -45.52 49.54 -94.36
CA ILE A 438 -45.50 49.60 -92.89
C ILE A 438 -45.66 48.21 -92.28
N ILE A 439 -46.54 47.36 -92.85
CA ILE A 439 -46.74 45.99 -92.38
C ILE A 439 -45.45 45.17 -92.58
N ALA A 440 -44.83 45.25 -93.75
CA ALA A 440 -43.58 44.54 -94.03
C ALA A 440 -42.45 44.94 -93.06
N ALA A 441 -42.29 46.23 -92.76
CA ALA A 441 -41.30 46.72 -91.80
C ALA A 441 -41.61 46.30 -90.34
N ALA A 442 -42.89 46.16 -89.99
CA ALA A 442 -43.30 45.66 -88.68
C ALA A 442 -43.05 44.15 -88.53
N GLU A 443 -43.30 43.36 -89.58
CA GLU A 443 -43.04 41.93 -89.62
C GLU A 443 -41.54 41.61 -89.56
N GLU A 444 -40.70 42.40 -90.22
CA GLU A 444 -39.23 42.27 -90.16
C GLU A 444 -38.73 42.49 -88.72
N LYS A 445 -39.16 43.58 -88.07
CA LYS A 445 -38.80 43.85 -86.66
C LYS A 445 -39.34 42.80 -85.68
N ALA A 446 -40.55 42.28 -85.94
CA ALA A 446 -41.11 41.22 -85.11
C ALA A 446 -40.32 39.90 -85.24
N ASN A 447 -39.84 39.58 -86.44
CA ASN A 447 -38.98 38.41 -86.68
C ASN A 447 -37.60 38.56 -86.04
N GLU A 448 -36.97 39.73 -86.12
CA GLU A 448 -35.71 40.02 -85.43
C GLU A 448 -35.86 39.86 -83.91
N ALA A 449 -36.89 40.46 -83.31
CA ALA A 449 -37.16 40.33 -81.88
C ALA A 449 -37.44 38.88 -81.44
N ARG A 450 -38.08 38.09 -82.31
CA ARG A 450 -38.34 36.66 -82.06
C ARG A 450 -37.05 35.84 -82.08
N LEU A 451 -36.17 36.07 -83.06
CA LEU A 451 -34.87 35.38 -83.16
C LEU A 451 -33.96 35.72 -81.98
N GLU A 452 -33.94 36.98 -81.54
CA GLU A 452 -33.18 37.41 -80.36
C GLU A 452 -33.73 36.76 -79.08
N SER A 453 -35.07 36.68 -78.95
CA SER A 453 -35.71 35.98 -77.82
C SER A 453 -35.41 34.48 -77.81
N GLU A 454 -35.45 33.81 -78.96
CA GLU A 454 -35.10 32.38 -79.08
C GLU A 454 -33.63 32.13 -78.72
N SER A 455 -32.72 33.03 -79.12
CA SER A 455 -31.30 32.92 -78.76
C SER A 455 -31.09 33.04 -77.25
N ILE A 456 -31.76 33.99 -76.59
CA ILE A 456 -31.67 34.18 -75.13
C ILE A 456 -32.23 32.96 -74.38
N ILE A 457 -33.35 32.40 -74.86
CA ILE A 457 -33.97 31.20 -74.26
C ILE A 457 -33.03 29.99 -74.37
N ASN A 458 -32.36 29.80 -75.50
CA ASN A 458 -31.43 28.71 -75.69
C ASN A 458 -30.19 28.83 -74.80
N GLU A 459 -29.60 30.03 -74.68
CA GLU A 459 -28.50 30.28 -73.74
C GLU A 459 -28.92 30.06 -72.28
N ALA A 460 -30.13 30.49 -71.90
CA ALA A 460 -30.66 30.27 -70.56
C ALA A 460 -30.84 28.77 -70.25
N ASN A 461 -31.31 27.99 -71.23
CA ASN A 461 -31.48 26.55 -71.09
C ASN A 461 -30.14 25.79 -71.00
N GLU A 462 -29.13 26.19 -71.78
CA GLU A 462 -27.77 25.62 -71.65
C GLU A 462 -27.17 25.90 -70.28
N ARG A 463 -27.26 27.16 -69.79
CA ARG A 463 -26.79 27.50 -68.44
C ARG A 463 -27.53 26.74 -67.35
N ALA A 464 -28.85 26.59 -67.48
CA ALA A 464 -29.64 25.80 -66.54
C ALA A 464 -29.24 24.32 -66.55
N SER A 465 -28.87 23.77 -67.71
CA SER A 465 -28.36 22.39 -67.81
C SER A 465 -27.01 22.22 -67.11
N VAL A 466 -26.08 23.16 -67.29
CA VAL A 466 -24.75 23.11 -66.65
C VAL A 466 -24.90 23.18 -65.13
N ILE A 467 -25.70 24.12 -64.63
CA ILE A 467 -25.96 24.28 -63.18
C ILE A 467 -26.59 23.01 -62.60
N ARG A 468 -27.50 22.35 -63.34
CA ARG A 468 -28.13 21.10 -62.88
C ARG A 468 -27.12 19.96 -62.77
N ASN A 469 -26.23 19.83 -63.76
CA ASN A 469 -25.19 18.80 -63.74
C ASN A 469 -24.16 19.04 -62.62
N GLU A 470 -23.74 20.29 -62.41
CA GLU A 470 -22.84 20.66 -61.31
C GLU A 470 -23.49 20.40 -59.95
N ALA A 471 -24.79 20.71 -59.80
CA ALA A 471 -25.53 20.43 -58.56
C ALA A 471 -25.66 18.92 -58.29
N GLU A 472 -25.88 18.10 -59.32
CA GLU A 472 -25.91 16.63 -59.20
C GLU A 472 -24.54 16.06 -58.81
N GLU A 473 -23.45 16.58 -59.36
CA GLU A 473 -22.09 16.16 -59.04
C GLU A 473 -21.71 16.51 -57.59
N VAL A 474 -22.08 17.71 -57.13
CA VAL A 474 -21.91 18.13 -55.74
C VAL A 474 -22.73 17.26 -54.78
N LEU A 475 -23.97 16.91 -55.13
CA LEU A 475 -24.81 16.01 -54.34
C LEU A 475 -24.21 14.59 -54.26
N ALA A 476 -23.70 14.07 -55.37
CA ALA A 476 -23.04 12.77 -55.39
C ALA A 476 -21.78 12.75 -54.51
N SER A 477 -20.95 13.80 -54.59
CA SER A 477 -19.76 13.95 -53.75
C SER A 477 -20.11 14.08 -52.27
N ALA A 478 -21.14 14.87 -51.93
CA ALA A 478 -21.61 15.03 -50.56
C ALA A 478 -22.13 13.70 -49.96
N ASN A 479 -22.86 12.90 -50.76
CA ASN A 479 -23.33 11.59 -50.32
C ASN A 479 -22.17 10.60 -50.12
N GLN A 480 -21.15 10.64 -50.98
CA GLN A 480 -19.97 9.79 -50.82
C GLN A 480 -19.17 10.15 -49.55
N ILE A 481 -19.02 11.44 -49.25
CA ILE A 481 -18.37 11.91 -48.01
C ILE A 481 -19.19 11.47 -46.79
N LYS A 482 -20.52 11.56 -46.87
CA LYS A 482 -21.41 11.09 -45.80
C LYS A 482 -21.26 9.59 -45.54
N GLU A 483 -21.29 8.76 -46.58
CA GLU A 483 -21.12 7.30 -46.46
C GLU A 483 -19.72 6.92 -45.93
N GLN A 484 -18.69 7.70 -46.28
CA GLN A 484 -17.35 7.50 -45.75
C GLN A 484 -17.28 7.87 -44.26
N ALA A 485 -17.86 9.00 -43.86
CA ALA A 485 -17.91 9.42 -42.47
C ALA A 485 -18.73 8.46 -41.58
N GLU A 486 -19.83 7.90 -42.10
CA GLU A 486 -20.62 6.87 -41.41
C GLU A 486 -19.80 5.59 -41.20
N ARG A 487 -19.05 5.13 -42.22
CA ARG A 487 -18.14 3.97 -42.09
C ARG A 487 -17.01 4.20 -41.09
N GLU A 488 -16.34 5.34 -41.15
CA GLU A 488 -15.28 5.69 -40.20
C GLU A 488 -15.83 5.79 -38.77
N SER A 489 -17.04 6.34 -38.60
CA SER A 489 -17.71 6.38 -37.29
C SER A 489 -18.05 4.99 -36.76
N GLU A 490 -18.48 4.06 -37.62
CA GLU A 490 -18.75 2.66 -37.23
C GLU A 490 -17.47 1.91 -36.86
N GLU A 491 -16.38 2.10 -37.60
CA GLU A 491 -15.07 1.50 -37.28
C GLU A 491 -14.51 2.02 -35.94
N ILE A 492 -14.61 3.33 -35.68
CA ILE A 492 -14.20 3.93 -34.41
C ILE A 492 -15.05 3.38 -33.26
N ALA A 493 -16.37 3.25 -33.44
CA ALA A 493 -17.26 2.69 -32.42
C ALA A 493 -16.94 1.20 -32.14
N ALA A 494 -16.66 0.42 -33.17
CA ALA A 494 -16.26 -0.98 -33.03
C ALA A 494 -14.90 -1.10 -32.29
N SER A 495 -13.91 -0.30 -32.67
CA SER A 495 -12.60 -0.29 -32.02
C SER A 495 -12.68 0.15 -30.56
N ALA A 496 -13.49 1.16 -30.25
CA ALA A 496 -13.70 1.61 -28.87
C ALA A 496 -14.36 0.53 -27.99
N ASN A 497 -15.33 -0.21 -28.54
CA ASN A 497 -15.96 -1.33 -27.82
C ASN A 497 -14.98 -2.49 -27.59
N GLU A 498 -14.16 -2.84 -28.59
CA GLU A 498 -13.13 -3.87 -28.44
C GLU A 498 -12.09 -3.48 -27.37
N LEU A 499 -11.67 -2.21 -27.35
CA LEU A 499 -10.74 -1.71 -26.35
C LEU A 499 -11.33 -1.78 -24.93
N LYS A 500 -12.61 -1.43 -24.79
CA LYS A 500 -13.36 -1.51 -23.54
C LYS A 500 -13.48 -2.96 -23.05
N ASP A 501 -13.84 -3.90 -23.93
CA ASP A 501 -13.96 -5.31 -23.58
C ASP A 501 -12.61 -5.90 -23.15
N ASN A 502 -11.51 -5.49 -23.80
CA ASN A 502 -10.17 -5.93 -23.41
C ASN A 502 -9.74 -5.34 -22.07
N THR A 503 -9.97 -4.05 -21.82
CA THR A 503 -9.68 -3.44 -20.51
C THR A 503 -10.53 -4.02 -19.39
N GLU A 504 -11.79 -4.37 -19.66
CA GLU A 504 -12.66 -5.01 -18.67
C GLU A 504 -12.17 -6.44 -18.32
N LYS A 505 -11.67 -7.20 -19.31
CA LYS A 505 -11.04 -8.50 -19.07
C LYS A 505 -9.75 -8.40 -18.28
N GLU A 506 -8.87 -7.46 -18.62
CA GLU A 506 -7.62 -7.22 -17.88
C GLU A 506 -7.90 -6.82 -16.43
N ALA A 507 -8.89 -5.94 -16.21
CA ALA A 507 -9.30 -5.54 -14.87
C ALA A 507 -9.86 -6.72 -14.06
N GLN A 508 -10.66 -7.59 -14.69
CA GLN A 508 -11.17 -8.80 -14.04
C GLN A 508 -10.06 -9.81 -13.70
N GLU A 509 -9.07 -9.95 -14.58
CA GLU A 509 -7.92 -10.83 -14.35
C GLU A 509 -7.04 -10.34 -13.21
N LEU A 510 -6.72 -9.04 -13.17
CA LEU A 510 -6.00 -8.42 -12.05
C LEU A 510 -6.76 -8.56 -10.73
N LEU A 511 -8.09 -8.44 -10.75
CA LEU A 511 -8.91 -8.61 -9.56
C LEU A 511 -8.89 -10.06 -9.07
N ARG A 512 -8.91 -11.04 -9.99
CA ARG A 512 -8.77 -12.46 -9.68
C ARG A 512 -7.40 -12.77 -9.07
N GLU A 513 -6.32 -12.28 -9.67
CA GLU A 513 -4.96 -12.45 -9.14
C GLU A 513 -4.81 -11.82 -7.75
N ALA A 514 -5.36 -10.62 -7.53
CA ALA A 514 -5.37 -9.97 -6.23
C ALA A 514 -6.13 -10.79 -5.18
N GLN A 515 -7.25 -11.42 -5.55
CA GLN A 515 -8.01 -12.32 -4.68
C GLN A 515 -7.25 -13.60 -4.36
N GLU A 516 -6.60 -14.21 -5.34
CA GLU A 516 -5.76 -15.41 -5.15
C GLU A 516 -4.57 -15.11 -4.23
N ASN A 517 -3.90 -13.98 -4.44
CA ASN A 517 -2.81 -13.51 -3.59
C ASN A 517 -3.28 -13.23 -2.16
N LYS A 518 -4.47 -12.64 -1.99
CA LYS A 518 -5.06 -12.42 -0.66
C LYS A 518 -5.27 -13.74 0.08
N VAL A 519 -5.83 -14.76 -0.58
CA VAL A 519 -6.06 -16.08 0.02
C VAL A 519 -4.74 -16.78 0.36
N ALA A 520 -3.71 -16.64 -0.49
CA ALA A 520 -2.38 -17.17 -0.20
C ALA A 520 -1.74 -16.52 1.03
N LEU A 521 -1.84 -15.19 1.15
CA LEU A 521 -1.35 -14.44 2.31
C LEU A 521 -2.13 -14.76 3.59
N GLU A 522 -3.46 -14.88 3.51
CA GLU A 522 -4.29 -15.29 4.65
C GLU A 522 -3.85 -16.67 5.17
N LYS A 523 -3.57 -17.61 4.27
CA LYS A 523 -3.06 -18.93 4.64
C LYS A 523 -1.67 -18.87 5.28
N GLU A 524 -0.76 -18.04 4.76
CA GLU A 524 0.58 -17.87 5.34
C GLU A 524 0.52 -17.26 6.75
N VAL A 525 -0.40 -16.30 6.96
CA VAL A 525 -0.67 -15.73 8.29
C VAL A 525 -1.22 -16.80 9.25
N ASP A 526 -2.14 -17.65 8.80
CA ASP A 526 -2.68 -18.74 9.61
C ASP A 526 -1.61 -19.78 9.96
N ASP A 527 -0.74 -20.14 9.01
CA ASP A 527 0.38 -21.07 9.22
C ASP A 527 1.39 -20.48 10.22
N LEU A 528 1.75 -19.20 10.09
CA LEU A 528 2.62 -18.49 11.05
C LEU A 528 2.00 -18.43 12.45
N ASN A 529 0.71 -18.12 12.56
CA ASN A 529 0.02 -18.10 13.84
C ASN A 529 0.01 -19.49 14.51
N ALA A 530 -0.14 -20.56 13.73
CA ALA A 530 -0.05 -21.93 14.23
C ALA A 530 1.37 -22.28 14.72
N GLU A 531 2.41 -21.82 14.03
CA GLU A 531 3.80 -21.96 14.49
C GLU A 531 4.08 -21.17 15.77
N PHE A 532 3.60 -19.92 15.85
CA PHE A 532 3.70 -19.11 17.07
C PHE A 532 3.00 -19.76 18.26
N ALA A 533 1.82 -20.35 18.04
CA ALA A 533 1.10 -21.08 19.10
C ALA A 533 1.91 -22.30 19.59
N LYS A 534 2.55 -23.06 18.68
CA LYS A 534 3.43 -24.18 19.04
C LYS A 534 4.66 -23.72 19.82
N MET A 535 5.32 -22.64 19.37
CA MET A 535 6.47 -22.07 20.08
C MET A 535 6.09 -21.58 21.48
N ARG A 536 4.92 -20.97 21.62
CA ARG A 536 4.40 -20.54 22.92
C ARG A 536 4.14 -21.73 23.85
N MET A 537 3.49 -22.78 23.37
CA MET A 537 3.27 -24.00 24.16
C MET A 537 4.59 -24.65 24.60
N ALA A 538 5.58 -24.72 23.72
CA ALA A 538 6.90 -25.24 24.06
C ALA A 538 7.60 -24.39 25.14
N ALA A 539 7.54 -23.06 25.03
CA ALA A 539 8.09 -22.17 26.05
C ALA A 539 7.34 -22.27 27.40
N GLU A 540 6.00 -22.42 27.37
CA GLU A 540 5.18 -22.67 28.56
C GLU A 540 5.53 -24.02 29.22
N GLU A 541 5.82 -25.06 28.43
CA GLU A 541 6.27 -26.37 28.92
C GLU A 541 7.68 -26.32 29.53
N GLU A 542 8.63 -25.64 28.86
CA GLU A 542 9.99 -25.44 29.38
C GLU A 542 9.98 -24.64 30.69
N THR A 543 9.20 -23.55 30.75
CA THR A 543 9.08 -22.75 31.98
C THR A 543 8.42 -23.54 33.11
N ALA A 544 7.40 -24.38 32.81
CA ALA A 544 6.82 -25.28 33.79
C ALA A 544 7.83 -26.31 34.30
N GLN A 545 8.64 -26.90 33.42
CA GLN A 545 9.69 -27.86 33.79
C GLN A 545 10.76 -27.21 34.69
N ILE A 546 11.29 -26.05 34.30
CA ILE A 546 12.29 -25.32 35.10
C ILE A 546 11.70 -24.93 36.46
N SER A 547 10.43 -24.52 36.52
CA SER A 547 9.77 -24.20 37.79
C SER A 547 9.65 -25.43 38.72
N ALA A 548 9.38 -26.61 38.17
CA ALA A 548 9.30 -27.85 38.93
C ALA A 548 10.67 -28.29 39.45
N GLU A 549 11.72 -28.18 38.63
CA GLU A 549 13.10 -28.44 39.04
C GLU A 549 13.55 -27.47 40.16
N LEU A 550 13.13 -26.21 40.08
CA LEU A 550 13.43 -25.20 41.10
C LEU A 550 12.74 -25.51 42.43
N GLU A 551 11.48 -25.95 42.41
CA GLU A 551 10.78 -26.39 43.63
C GLU A 551 11.40 -27.66 44.24
N GLN A 552 11.85 -28.62 43.42
CA GLN A 552 12.62 -29.77 43.91
C GLN A 552 13.94 -29.34 44.55
N ALA A 553 14.69 -28.42 43.92
CA ALA A 553 15.94 -27.90 44.47
C ALA A 553 15.72 -27.19 45.81
N LYS A 554 14.65 -26.38 45.94
CA LYS A 554 14.27 -25.76 47.22
C LYS A 554 13.95 -26.79 48.30
N ALA A 555 13.21 -27.86 47.95
CA ALA A 555 12.88 -28.92 48.90
C ALA A 555 14.15 -29.64 49.41
N ILE A 556 15.09 -29.96 48.52
CA ILE A 556 16.39 -30.56 48.88
C ILE A 556 17.21 -29.64 49.80
N ILE A 557 17.20 -28.33 49.54
CA ILE A 557 17.89 -27.37 50.40
C ILE A 557 17.27 -27.32 51.80
N GLU A 558 15.94 -27.27 51.90
CA GLU A 558 15.28 -27.26 53.21
C GLU A 558 15.52 -28.57 53.97
N GLU A 559 15.46 -29.73 53.30
CA GLU A 559 15.78 -31.02 53.91
C GLU A 559 17.25 -31.07 54.39
N SER A 560 18.17 -30.54 53.59
CA SER A 560 19.60 -30.44 53.94
C SER A 560 19.82 -29.51 55.14
N LYS A 561 19.10 -28.37 55.21
CA LYS A 561 19.15 -27.46 56.37
C LYS A 561 18.61 -28.11 57.63
N THR A 562 17.53 -28.88 57.54
CA THR A 562 17.01 -29.63 58.70
C THR A 562 18.01 -30.68 59.15
N ALA A 563 18.60 -31.44 58.23
CA ALA A 563 19.63 -32.43 58.55
C ALA A 563 20.86 -31.80 59.21
N MET A 564 21.30 -30.61 58.75
CA MET A 564 22.40 -29.89 59.39
C MET A 564 22.06 -29.39 60.80
N LYS A 565 20.83 -28.92 61.03
CA LYS A 565 20.39 -28.53 62.38
C LYS A 565 20.33 -29.73 63.32
N ASP A 566 19.82 -30.86 62.84
CA ASP A 566 19.77 -32.09 63.63
C ASP A 566 21.19 -32.58 63.97
N ALA A 567 22.11 -32.54 63.02
CA ALA A 567 23.53 -32.85 63.24
C ALA A 567 24.22 -31.87 64.21
N GLU A 568 23.88 -30.57 64.15
CA GLU A 568 24.39 -29.56 65.08
C GLU A 568 23.87 -29.80 66.51
N VAL A 569 22.58 -30.11 66.66
CA VAL A 569 21.98 -30.48 67.94
C VAL A 569 22.62 -31.76 68.50
N GLU A 570 22.85 -32.78 67.68
CA GLU A 570 23.56 -33.99 68.10
C GLU A 570 25.00 -33.70 68.55
N ALA A 571 25.72 -32.86 67.80
CA ALA A 571 27.07 -32.43 68.17
C ALA A 571 27.08 -31.66 69.51
N GLU A 572 26.13 -30.75 69.73
CA GLU A 572 25.98 -30.04 71.01
C GLU A 572 25.68 -30.99 72.18
N ILE A 573 24.81 -31.98 71.97
CA ILE A 573 24.52 -33.03 72.97
C ILE A 573 25.80 -33.81 73.30
N PHE A 574 26.59 -34.19 72.28
CA PHE A 574 27.87 -34.87 72.48
C PHE A 574 28.88 -34.03 73.26
N ILE A 575 29.02 -32.74 72.93
CA ILE A 575 29.90 -31.80 73.64
C ILE A 575 29.44 -31.66 75.09
N PHE A 576 28.15 -31.46 75.33
CA PHE A 576 27.59 -31.33 76.67
C PHE A 576 27.79 -32.60 77.52
N GLU A 577 27.64 -33.80 76.95
CA GLU A 577 27.96 -35.05 77.64
C GLU A 577 29.45 -35.18 77.95
N ALA A 578 30.33 -34.77 77.04
CA ALA A 578 31.78 -34.78 77.24
C ALA A 578 32.17 -33.81 78.37
N GLU A 579 31.61 -32.60 78.40
CA GLU A 579 31.80 -31.61 79.47
C GLU A 579 31.30 -32.14 80.82
N LYS A 580 30.12 -32.76 80.86
CA LYS A 580 29.57 -33.37 82.08
C LYS A 580 30.49 -34.47 82.62
N ARG A 581 31.07 -35.30 81.76
CA ARG A 581 32.07 -36.32 82.14
C ARG A 581 33.39 -35.69 82.59
N ALA A 582 33.84 -34.61 81.96
CA ALA A 582 35.03 -33.86 82.36
C ALA A 582 34.86 -33.14 83.71
N ILE A 583 33.67 -32.66 84.03
CA ILE A 583 33.34 -32.10 85.35
C ILE A 583 33.31 -33.20 86.42
N ALA A 584 32.69 -34.35 86.13
CA ALA A 584 32.71 -35.51 87.02
C ALA A 584 34.15 -36.02 87.30
N LEU A 585 35.05 -35.91 86.32
CA LEU A 585 36.49 -36.18 86.47
C LEU A 585 37.21 -35.20 87.42
N LYS A 586 36.80 -33.92 87.44
CA LYS A 586 37.37 -32.92 88.37
C LYS A 586 36.91 -33.16 89.82
N GLU A 587 35.73 -33.74 90.02
CA GLU A 587 35.17 -33.99 91.36
C GLU A 587 35.57 -35.35 91.96
N ALA A 588 35.87 -36.36 91.13
CA ALA A 588 36.33 -37.66 91.59
C ALA A 588 37.87 -37.73 91.61
N ALA A 589 38.48 -37.86 92.79
CA ALA A 589 39.91 -38.13 92.96
C ALA A 589 40.25 -39.55 92.46
N LEU A 590 40.37 -39.72 91.13
CA LEU A 590 40.57 -41.00 90.47
C LEU A 590 42.05 -41.38 90.32
N SER A 591 42.31 -42.69 90.37
CA SER A 591 43.63 -43.30 90.22
C SER A 591 44.15 -43.15 88.78
N ASP A 592 45.47 -43.10 88.61
CA ASP A 592 46.12 -42.86 87.30
C ASP A 592 45.73 -43.87 86.20
N SER A 593 45.22 -45.06 86.57
CA SER A 593 44.77 -46.08 85.61
C SER A 593 43.44 -45.74 84.92
N GLU A 594 42.54 -45.05 85.61
CA GLU A 594 41.23 -44.66 85.06
C GLU A 594 41.36 -43.39 84.20
N ARG A 595 42.31 -42.51 84.55
CA ARG A 595 42.65 -41.32 83.78
C ARG A 595 43.06 -41.67 82.34
N GLY A 596 43.87 -42.72 82.15
CA GLY A 596 44.32 -43.15 80.82
C GLY A 596 43.26 -43.87 79.95
N ARG A 597 42.20 -44.44 80.53
CA ARG A 597 41.06 -44.96 79.75
C ARG A 597 40.13 -43.83 79.33
N MET A 598 39.86 -42.89 80.24
CA MET A 598 39.04 -41.72 79.96
C MET A 598 39.70 -40.78 78.95
N GLN A 599 41.04 -40.62 78.98
CA GLN A 599 41.75 -39.81 78.01
C GLN A 599 41.64 -40.36 76.58
N ARG A 600 41.66 -41.69 76.42
CA ARG A 600 41.36 -42.32 75.12
C ARG A 600 39.93 -42.09 74.66
N ILE A 601 38.95 -42.13 75.57
CA ILE A 601 37.55 -41.82 75.24
C ILE A 601 37.39 -40.34 74.84
N ILE A 602 38.14 -39.42 75.46
CA ILE A 602 38.14 -38.00 75.09
C ILE A 602 38.77 -37.83 73.70
N GLU A 603 39.93 -38.43 73.44
CA GLU A 603 40.58 -38.40 72.13
C GLU A 603 39.69 -39.00 71.02
N GLU A 604 39.02 -40.12 71.27
CA GLU A 604 38.05 -40.72 70.33
C GLU A 604 36.85 -39.78 70.06
N LYS A 605 36.38 -39.06 71.09
CA LYS A 605 35.26 -38.10 70.94
C LYS A 605 35.69 -36.80 70.26
N GLU A 606 36.91 -36.33 70.50
CA GLU A 606 37.49 -35.20 69.79
C GLU A 606 37.67 -35.50 68.30
N GLN A 607 38.13 -36.71 67.94
CA GLN A 607 38.18 -37.17 66.55
C GLN A 607 36.79 -37.20 65.90
N LEU A 608 35.78 -37.72 66.62
CA LEU A 608 34.40 -37.74 66.11
C LEU A 608 33.84 -36.32 65.89
N ILE A 609 34.16 -35.37 66.78
CA ILE A 609 33.78 -33.96 66.63
C ILE A 609 34.47 -33.35 65.39
N GLU A 610 35.74 -33.66 65.17
CA GLU A 610 36.48 -33.18 63.98
C GLU A 610 35.86 -33.74 62.69
N GLU A 611 35.52 -35.03 62.63
CA GLU A 611 34.83 -35.65 61.50
C GLU A 611 33.45 -35.02 61.24
N MET A 612 32.64 -34.82 62.28
CA MET A 612 31.34 -34.13 62.17
C MET A 612 31.48 -32.68 61.70
N SER A 613 32.54 -31.97 62.13
CA SER A 613 32.80 -30.60 61.69
C SER A 613 33.16 -30.51 60.21
N LYS A 614 33.95 -31.47 59.69
CA LYS A 614 34.28 -31.55 58.25
C LYS A 614 33.05 -31.89 57.42
N ALA A 615 32.21 -32.82 57.91
CA ALA A 615 30.94 -33.15 57.27
C ALA A 615 29.99 -31.94 57.22
N LYS A 616 29.94 -31.12 58.27
CA LYS A 616 29.18 -29.86 58.30
C LYS A 616 29.71 -28.87 57.25
N GLU A 617 31.03 -28.66 57.16
CA GLU A 617 31.63 -27.74 56.19
C GLU A 617 31.37 -28.19 54.74
N GLU A 618 31.42 -29.50 54.46
CA GLU A 618 31.08 -30.05 53.14
C GLU A 618 29.60 -29.89 52.80
N ALA A 619 28.70 -30.08 53.77
CA ALA A 619 27.27 -29.84 53.60
C ALA A 619 26.95 -28.36 53.36
N GLU A 620 27.60 -27.44 54.09
CA GLU A 620 27.47 -25.99 53.89
C GLU A 620 27.91 -25.56 52.49
N LYS A 621 29.06 -26.03 52.00
CA LYS A 621 29.52 -25.77 50.62
C LYS A 621 28.51 -26.26 49.58
N ARG A 622 27.93 -27.45 49.80
CA ARG A 622 26.93 -28.01 48.87
C ARG A 622 25.63 -27.21 48.86
N ILE A 623 25.24 -26.64 50.00
CA ILE A 623 24.09 -25.73 50.07
C ILE A 623 24.39 -24.41 49.34
N GLU A 624 25.59 -23.84 49.47
CA GLU A 624 25.99 -22.63 48.74
C GLU A 624 25.96 -22.86 47.21
N GLU A 625 26.48 -24.01 46.74
CA GLU A 625 26.42 -24.39 45.32
C GLU A 625 24.98 -24.51 44.81
N LEU A 626 24.09 -25.17 45.57
CA LEU A 626 22.67 -25.28 45.23
C LEU A 626 21.97 -23.92 45.23
N GLN A 627 22.31 -23.01 46.14
CA GLN A 627 21.78 -21.65 46.16
C GLN A 627 22.19 -20.85 44.92
N GLN A 628 23.44 -20.97 44.47
CA GLN A 628 23.90 -20.36 43.22
C GLN A 628 23.17 -20.92 41.99
N GLN A 629 22.92 -22.23 41.95
CA GLN A 629 22.15 -22.86 40.88
C GLN A 629 20.71 -22.34 40.85
N ILE A 630 20.05 -22.21 42.01
CA ILE A 630 18.71 -21.62 42.10
C ILE A 630 18.70 -20.18 41.59
N GLN A 631 19.67 -19.36 41.99
CA GLN A 631 19.74 -17.97 41.56
C GLN A 631 19.93 -17.84 40.05
N THR A 632 20.74 -18.73 39.46
CA THR A 632 20.92 -18.82 38.01
C THR A 632 19.63 -19.24 37.30
N ALA A 633 18.92 -20.24 37.82
CA ALA A 633 17.63 -20.68 37.27
C ALA A 633 16.54 -19.59 37.39
N GLN A 634 16.49 -18.85 38.49
CA GLN A 634 15.58 -17.70 38.66
C GLN A 634 15.84 -16.61 37.62
N THR A 635 17.11 -16.31 37.38
CA THR A 635 17.50 -15.30 36.38
C THR A 635 17.10 -15.76 34.97
N ALA A 636 17.27 -17.05 34.64
CA ALA A 636 16.83 -17.62 33.37
C ALA A 636 15.30 -17.59 33.20
N ILE A 637 14.53 -17.85 34.27
CA ILE A 637 13.06 -17.71 34.25
C ILE A 637 12.65 -16.26 34.00
N ASP A 638 13.29 -15.30 34.68
CA ASP A 638 12.98 -13.88 34.52
C ASP A 638 13.33 -13.39 33.10
N GLU A 639 14.45 -13.82 32.52
CA GLU A 639 14.82 -13.53 31.14
C GLU A 639 13.82 -14.14 30.14
N LEU A 640 13.43 -15.40 30.33
CA LEU A 640 12.41 -16.05 29.50
C LEU A 640 11.08 -15.29 29.60
N ARG A 641 10.67 -14.91 30.81
CA ARG A 641 9.44 -14.15 31.05
C ARG A 641 9.46 -12.78 30.38
N ILE A 642 10.55 -12.02 30.49
CA ILE A 642 10.72 -10.74 29.79
C ILE A 642 10.64 -10.96 28.27
N ARG A 643 11.22 -12.03 27.76
CA ARG A 643 11.16 -12.38 26.33
C ARG A 643 9.75 -12.75 25.89
N THR A 644 9.00 -13.49 26.70
CA THR A 644 7.59 -13.84 26.44
C THR A 644 6.68 -12.61 26.52
N GLU A 645 6.89 -11.71 27.48
CA GLU A 645 6.15 -10.45 27.60
C GLU A 645 6.47 -9.51 26.41
N ALA A 646 7.73 -9.44 25.96
CA ALA A 646 8.12 -8.68 24.77
C ALA A 646 7.51 -9.24 23.46
N LEU A 647 7.35 -10.57 23.38
CA LEU A 647 6.66 -11.23 22.26
C LEU A 647 5.14 -11.01 22.31
N ALA A 648 4.55 -10.94 23.50
CA ALA A 648 3.12 -10.63 23.67
C ALA A 648 2.77 -9.16 23.35
N VAL A 649 3.74 -8.24 23.46
CA VAL A 649 3.56 -6.82 23.10
C VAL A 649 3.81 -6.57 21.61
N SER A 650 4.61 -7.41 20.94
CA SER A 650 4.90 -7.27 19.50
C SER A 650 4.04 -8.15 18.59
N GLY A 651 3.44 -9.22 19.11
CA GLY A 651 2.62 -10.17 18.35
C GLY A 651 1.12 -10.02 18.60
N GLY A 652 0.44 -9.27 17.73
CA GLY A 652 -0.98 -9.49 17.46
C GLY A 652 -1.92 -8.39 17.91
N GLY A 653 -2.21 -7.48 16.98
CA GLY A 653 -3.33 -6.56 17.07
C GLY A 653 -2.96 -5.21 16.50
N SER A 654 -3.67 -4.77 15.47
CA SER A 654 -3.78 -3.36 15.10
C SER A 654 -4.32 -2.59 16.31
N VAL A 655 -3.43 -2.27 17.25
CA VAL A 655 -3.72 -1.38 18.37
C VAL A 655 -3.79 -0.01 17.74
N THR A 656 -5.02 0.42 17.49
CA THR A 656 -5.41 1.81 17.28
C THR A 656 -4.44 2.71 18.00
N ALA A 657 -3.66 3.48 17.24
CA ALA A 657 -2.61 4.39 17.70
C ALA A 657 -3.07 5.15 18.95
N SER A 658 -2.71 4.64 20.12
CA SER A 658 -2.83 5.40 21.35
C SER A 658 -1.76 6.48 21.25
N PRO A 659 -2.08 7.77 21.44
CA PRO A 659 -1.11 8.84 21.28
C PRO A 659 0.12 8.56 22.14
N MET A 660 1.28 8.43 21.52
CA MET A 660 2.56 8.34 22.23
C MET A 660 3.02 9.75 22.54
N ASP A 661 3.47 10.00 23.76
CA ASP A 661 4.21 11.21 24.10
C ASP A 661 5.70 10.93 23.83
N TYR A 662 6.38 11.87 23.17
CA TYR A 662 7.82 11.82 22.91
C TYR A 662 8.52 12.96 23.65
N GLU A 663 9.66 12.67 24.25
CA GLU A 663 10.49 13.68 24.89
C GLU A 663 11.95 13.51 24.51
N ILE A 664 12.63 14.63 24.30
CA ILE A 664 14.01 14.67 23.80
C ILE A 664 14.91 15.27 24.89
N GLU A 665 15.97 14.55 25.22
CA GLU A 665 17.03 15.03 26.11
C GLU A 665 18.33 15.18 25.32
N VAL A 666 18.96 16.34 25.41
CA VAL A 666 20.22 16.63 24.72
C VAL A 666 21.34 16.71 25.74
N ILE A 667 22.35 15.85 25.57
CA ILE A 667 23.51 15.76 26.44
C ILE A 667 24.72 16.26 25.65
N ALA A 668 25.29 17.38 26.09
CA ALA A 668 26.54 17.87 25.51
C ALA A 668 27.67 16.87 25.78
N HIS A 669 28.59 16.72 24.83
CA HIS A 669 29.84 16.02 25.09
C HIS A 669 30.65 16.83 26.11
N ASN A 670 31.54 16.14 26.82
CA ASN A 670 32.42 16.79 27.78
C ASN A 670 33.43 17.73 27.08
N GLU A 671 34.20 18.51 27.83
CA GLU A 671 35.21 19.43 27.28
C GLU A 671 36.28 18.75 26.39
N LYS A 672 36.36 17.41 26.39
CA LYS A 672 37.26 16.63 25.55
C LYS A 672 36.62 16.15 24.24
N GLY A 673 35.34 16.46 24.00
CA GLY A 673 34.58 15.95 22.86
C GLY A 673 34.21 14.47 22.99
N GLU A 674 34.20 13.93 24.21
CA GLU A 674 33.73 12.56 24.47
C GLU A 674 32.29 12.60 25.01
N VAL A 675 31.53 11.58 24.66
CA VAL A 675 30.16 11.38 25.17
C VAL A 675 30.20 11.28 26.70
N ASP A 676 29.44 12.13 27.39
CA ASP A 676 29.34 12.08 28.87
C ASP A 676 28.47 10.89 29.31
N ALA A 677 29.11 9.73 29.42
CA ALA A 677 28.47 8.48 29.84
C ALA A 677 27.82 8.57 31.22
N VAL A 678 28.35 9.40 32.12
CA VAL A 678 27.80 9.59 33.47
C VAL A 678 26.49 10.36 33.41
N LEU A 679 26.44 11.42 32.60
CA LEU A 679 25.19 12.15 32.37
C LEU A 679 24.15 11.29 31.66
N ILE A 680 24.54 10.50 30.66
CA ILE A 680 23.64 9.56 29.98
C ILE A 680 23.05 8.56 30.98
N ALA A 681 23.88 7.89 31.77
CA ALA A 681 23.39 6.91 32.76
C ALA A 681 22.44 7.55 33.78
N LYS A 682 22.72 8.79 34.20
CA LYS A 682 21.86 9.56 35.10
C LYS A 682 20.52 9.93 34.44
N THR A 683 20.53 10.38 33.19
CA THR A 683 19.33 10.74 32.43
C THR A 683 18.47 9.50 32.15
N LEU A 684 19.08 8.38 31.75
CA LEU A 684 18.38 7.10 31.58
C LEU A 684 17.72 6.62 32.87
N SER A 685 18.45 6.67 34.00
CA SER A 685 17.91 6.26 35.30
C SER A 685 16.74 7.15 35.73
N LYS A 686 16.85 8.46 35.52
CA LYS A 686 15.78 9.42 35.82
C LYS A 686 14.54 9.15 34.96
N ARG A 687 14.70 9.06 33.64
CA ARG A 687 13.60 8.86 32.69
C ARG A 687 12.92 7.50 32.85
N SER A 688 13.69 6.44 33.09
CA SER A 688 13.14 5.12 33.40
C SER A 688 12.29 5.13 34.68
N SER A 689 12.71 5.85 35.73
CA SER A 689 11.92 5.99 36.96
C SER A 689 10.60 6.76 36.78
N GLU A 690 10.50 7.57 35.73
CA GLU A 690 9.30 8.33 35.32
C GLU A 690 8.41 7.56 34.32
N GLY A 691 8.78 6.31 33.99
CA GLY A 691 8.06 5.44 33.05
C GLY A 691 8.38 5.67 31.58
N TRP A 692 9.37 6.48 31.25
CA TRP A 692 9.81 6.72 29.88
C TRP A 692 10.73 5.60 29.40
N HIS A 693 10.56 5.20 28.14
CA HIS A 693 11.36 4.17 27.49
C HIS A 693 12.27 4.84 26.46
N LEU A 694 13.55 4.45 26.42
CA LEU A 694 14.48 5.00 25.44
C LEU A 694 14.15 4.42 24.06
N HIS A 695 13.68 5.26 23.14
CA HIS A 695 13.35 4.86 21.77
C HIS A 695 14.60 4.88 20.88
N THR A 696 15.42 5.93 20.97
CA THR A 696 16.58 6.10 20.07
C THR A 696 17.66 7.00 20.68
N VAL A 697 18.92 6.72 20.34
CA VAL A 697 20.09 7.54 20.67
C VAL A 697 20.73 8.02 19.39
N ILE A 698 20.94 9.32 19.25
CA ILE A 698 21.56 9.94 18.08
C ILE A 698 22.82 10.67 18.54
N ASN A 699 23.97 10.30 18.00
CA ASN A 699 25.21 11.04 18.23
C ASN A 699 25.38 12.12 17.15
N ASP A 700 25.22 13.38 17.51
CA ASP A 700 25.34 14.54 16.63
C ASP A 700 26.77 15.11 16.73
N GLU A 701 27.70 14.42 16.09
CA GLU A 701 29.10 14.85 15.96
C GLU A 701 29.21 15.98 14.92
N GLY A 702 29.62 17.16 15.38
CA GLY A 702 29.87 18.35 14.59
C GLY A 702 28.61 19.12 14.15
N GLY A 703 27.46 18.85 14.77
CA GLY A 703 26.18 19.48 14.42
C GLY A 703 25.63 19.06 13.06
N ARG A 704 26.03 17.88 12.53
CA ARG A 704 25.60 17.38 11.22
C ARG A 704 24.10 17.08 11.13
N VAL A 705 23.48 16.64 12.22
CA VAL A 705 22.05 16.33 12.21
C VAL A 705 21.22 17.60 12.03
N LEU A 706 21.66 18.72 12.64
CA LEU A 706 21.12 20.06 12.39
C LEU A 706 21.31 20.52 10.94
N ALA A 707 22.43 20.15 10.31
CA ALA A 707 22.68 20.47 8.90
C ALA A 707 21.88 19.60 7.91
N THR A 708 21.47 18.38 8.31
CA THR A 708 20.79 17.41 7.43
C THR A 708 19.26 17.54 7.50
N LEU A 709 18.72 18.00 8.64
CA LEU A 709 17.32 18.43 8.75
C LEU A 709 17.08 19.85 8.20
N GLY A 710 18.10 20.44 7.58
CA GLY A 710 18.00 21.68 6.82
C GLY A 710 17.10 21.50 5.61
N GLY A 711 15.83 21.89 5.77
CA GLY A 711 15.02 22.38 4.66
C GLY A 711 15.85 23.35 3.84
N SER A 712 15.90 23.10 2.54
CA SER A 712 16.64 23.92 1.60
C SER A 712 16.19 25.37 1.74
N GLU A 713 17.18 26.23 1.96
CA GLU A 713 17.17 27.69 1.77
C GLU A 713 16.88 28.56 3.01
N ASN A 714 17.92 29.32 3.40
CA ASN A 714 17.88 30.65 4.01
C ASN A 714 17.91 30.85 5.55
N ILE A 715 18.51 29.96 6.33
CA ILE A 715 19.08 30.36 7.63
C ILE A 715 20.59 30.55 7.49
N SER A 716 20.98 31.75 7.05
CA SER A 716 22.36 32.23 7.06
C SER A 716 22.83 32.40 8.50
N LEU A 717 23.55 31.40 9.02
CA LEU A 717 24.34 31.48 10.25
C LEU A 717 25.61 32.32 10.02
N SER A 718 25.40 33.61 9.74
CA SER A 718 26.45 34.64 9.80
C SER A 718 26.49 35.36 11.16
N GLY A 719 25.78 34.82 12.17
CA GLY A 719 25.79 35.30 13.54
C GLY A 719 26.81 34.59 14.44
N GLY A 720 28.10 34.93 14.30
CA GLY A 720 29.11 34.74 15.34
C GLY A 720 29.74 33.33 15.49
N PRO A 721 30.97 33.24 16.03
CA PRO A 721 31.73 32.00 16.19
C PRO A 721 31.25 31.15 17.38
N SER A 722 29.94 30.89 17.49
CA SER A 722 29.39 30.04 18.56
C SER A 722 29.23 28.60 18.06
N ILE A 723 30.34 27.87 18.21
CA ILE A 723 30.43 26.52 18.76
C ILE A 723 29.55 25.43 18.11
N LYS A 724 30.20 24.62 17.25
CA LYS A 724 29.78 23.25 16.92
C LYS A 724 30.09 22.36 18.11
N GLU A 725 29.19 22.33 19.09
CA GLU A 725 29.29 21.43 20.23
C GLU A 725 28.79 20.04 19.83
N ASP A 726 29.64 19.03 19.97
CA ASP A 726 29.25 17.63 19.83
C ASP A 726 28.27 17.27 20.95
N ARG A 727 27.21 16.55 20.61
CA ARG A 727 26.13 16.22 21.56
C ARG A 727 25.47 14.89 21.25
N THR A 728 24.94 14.26 22.26
CA THR A 728 24.14 13.04 22.16
C THR A 728 22.69 13.36 22.47
N ILE A 729 21.80 13.05 21.55
CA ILE A 729 20.36 13.25 21.66
C ILE A 729 19.72 11.92 22.02
N LEU A 730 19.02 11.89 23.15
CA LEU A 730 18.24 10.74 23.61
C LEU A 730 16.76 11.04 23.35
N VAL A 731 16.10 10.18 22.58
CA VAL A 731 14.66 10.27 22.32
C VAL A 731 13.97 9.21 23.16
N PHE A 732 13.05 9.67 24.01
CA PHE A 732 12.24 8.83 24.87
C PHE A 732 10.80 8.80 24.39
N GLU A 733 10.12 7.68 24.61
CA GLU A 733 8.70 7.51 24.35
C GLU A 733 7.96 6.98 25.59
N ARG A 734 6.70 7.36 25.71
CA ARG A 734 5.78 6.83 26.72
C ARG A 734 4.37 6.77 26.16
N ILE A 735 3.64 5.72 26.48
CA ILE A 735 2.20 5.64 26.20
C ILE A 735 1.51 6.73 27.03
N ARG A 736 0.75 7.62 26.38
CA ARG A 736 -0.03 8.65 27.08
C ARG A 736 -1.11 7.95 27.92
N THR A 737 -0.92 7.96 29.24
CA THR A 737 -1.83 7.38 30.24
C THR A 737 -3.09 8.21 30.45
#